data_AF-A0A2P5Y7M9-F1
#
_entry.id   AF-A0A2P5Y7M9-F1
#
_cell.length_a   1.000
_cell.length_b   1.000
_cell.length_c   1.000
_cell.angle_alpha   90.00
_cell.angle_beta   90.00
_cell.angle_gamma   90.00
#
_symmetry.space_group_name_H-M   'P 1'
#
loop_
_entity.id
_entity.type
_entity.pdbx_description
1 polymer ?
#
loop_
_entity_poly.entity_id
_entity_poly.type
_entity_poly.pdbx_seq_one_letter_code
_entity_poly.pdbx_strand_id
1 'polypeptide(L)'
;MEQWPFHDGNVHNLLENRRIDIGHDVGRSLQMHSSLIRRLSMEQELEGHQGCVNAVAWNSNGSLLISGSDDALINIWSYSGRNLLHSIETGHSANIFCTKFIPETSDELVASGAGDAEVRLFNLSRLNGRGFNDGAITPSALYQCHTRRVKKLAVEVGNPNMVWSASEDGTLRQHDFREGTSCPPAGSSHQECRNVLLDLRYGAKRSLADPPRLTLALKSCDISSTRPHLLLVGGNDAFARLYDRRMLPPLTSCRKRMLPPTCVNYFCPMHLSDRGRSSLHLTHVTFSPNGEEVLLSYSGEHVYLMDVNHASGSSMQYTSGDASKLMTFTPVLNKLEHRPPLSGVFQNGLWSRGKTTAGIEKCRMLVEIAKRSLDNRTNIFHAIEACNEVLDGHGIDIGPTLRLECFCTRAALWLKRKWKNDAHMAIRDCHNARRIDSSSFRAHYCMAEALEQLGKHKEALDFAVAAQCLSPYDTMAAEKVENIKKHLAAAEAEKSNKASDGSHKGEPRTGRVLSLSDILYRSEANSDALQDGPRSEREDSDFDEELELDFETSISGDEGRDVESNILHGSLNLRIQRRGDSTRETGACGSPSSSSQNGVAYQPEAVVDMKRRYAGHCNVGTDIKQASFLGQREFVASGSDDGRWFIWEKQTGKLIKMLLGDDAVVNCVQSHPFDCFVATSGIDNTIKFSAITEVS
;
A
#
# COMPACT_ATOMS: atom_id res chain seq x y z
N MET A 1 43.14 -7.09 14.32
CA MET A 1 42.38 -8.25 14.82
C MET A 1 41.70 -7.78 16.10
N GLU A 2 40.64 -7.00 15.95
CA GLU A 2 39.84 -6.52 17.09
C GLU A 2 38.70 -7.51 17.27
N GLN A 3 38.82 -8.37 18.29
CA GLN A 3 37.69 -9.15 18.79
C GLN A 3 36.75 -8.15 19.46
N TRP A 4 35.60 -7.86 18.86
CA TRP A 4 34.53 -7.20 19.60
C TRP A 4 33.93 -8.22 20.58
N PRO A 5 34.06 -8.01 21.89
CA PRO A 5 33.27 -8.76 22.84
C PRO A 5 31.87 -8.15 22.76
N PHE A 6 30.84 -8.96 22.49
CA PHE A 6 29.51 -8.61 22.97
C PHE A 6 29.63 -8.55 24.49
N HIS A 7 29.80 -7.33 25.02
CA HIS A 7 30.16 -7.12 26.41
C HIS A 7 29.06 -7.67 27.31
N ASP A 8 29.42 -8.66 28.13
CA ASP A 8 28.62 -9.19 29.24
C ASP A 8 27.83 -8.07 29.92
N GLY A 9 26.51 -8.03 29.67
CA GLY A 9 25.46 -7.28 30.35
C GLY A 9 25.88 -6.15 31.30
N ASN A 10 26.70 -5.21 30.82
CA ASN A 10 27.31 -4.26 31.72
C ASN A 10 26.35 -3.09 31.94
N VAL A 11 26.09 -2.78 33.21
CA VAL A 11 25.30 -1.63 33.68
C VAL A 11 25.65 -0.35 32.91
N HIS A 12 26.87 -0.24 32.39
CA HIS A 12 27.32 0.78 31.44
C HIS A 12 26.43 0.98 30.20
N ASN A 13 26.07 -0.07 29.46
CA ASN A 13 25.19 0.05 28.28
C ASN A 13 23.75 0.41 28.68
N LEU A 14 23.31 -0.05 29.85
CA LEU A 14 22.00 0.29 30.42
C LEU A 14 21.97 1.74 30.94
N LEU A 15 23.11 2.28 31.36
CA LEU A 15 23.30 3.68 31.73
C LEU A 15 23.47 4.59 30.51
N GLU A 16 24.14 4.15 29.45
CA GLU A 16 24.21 4.82 28.14
C GLU A 16 22.83 4.90 27.49
N ASN A 17 22.07 3.80 27.43
CA ASN A 17 20.68 3.81 26.94
C ASN A 17 19.72 4.65 27.81
N ARG A 18 20.10 4.96 29.05
CA ARG A 18 19.37 5.86 29.97
C ARG A 18 19.91 7.28 29.97
N ARG A 19 21.00 7.60 29.25
CA ARG A 19 21.37 8.99 29.00
C ARG A 19 20.31 9.59 28.10
N ILE A 20 19.63 10.61 28.62
CA ILE A 20 18.86 11.54 27.79
C ILE A 20 19.91 12.35 27.02
N ASP A 21 20.43 11.78 25.93
CA ASP A 21 21.36 12.51 25.09
C ASP A 21 20.56 13.49 24.25
N ILE A 22 20.52 14.74 24.73
CA ILE A 22 19.86 15.86 24.03
C ILE A 22 20.44 16.01 22.60
N GLY A 23 21.67 15.53 22.36
CA GLY A 23 22.28 15.46 21.03
C GLY A 23 21.58 14.52 20.06
N HIS A 24 21.05 13.37 20.51
CA HIS A 24 20.32 12.44 19.66
C HIS A 24 19.00 13.03 19.16
N ASP A 25 18.28 13.80 19.99
CA ASP A 25 17.02 14.46 19.58
C ASP A 25 17.25 15.61 18.59
N VAL A 26 18.34 16.37 18.73
CA VAL A 26 18.72 17.42 17.76
C VAL A 26 19.21 16.80 16.44
N GLY A 27 20.01 15.73 16.51
CA GLY A 27 20.44 14.95 15.33
C GLY A 27 19.26 14.36 14.56
N ARG A 28 18.27 13.82 15.28
CA ARG A 28 17.05 13.22 14.68
C ARG A 28 16.14 14.24 13.99
N SER A 29 16.13 15.49 14.45
CA SER A 29 15.41 16.61 13.82
C SER A 29 16.08 17.10 12.53
N LEU A 30 17.42 17.05 12.46
CA LEU A 30 18.21 17.49 11.30
C LEU A 30 18.61 16.36 10.35
N GLN A 31 18.34 15.11 10.71
CA GLN A 31 18.80 13.90 10.02
C GLN A 31 18.57 13.91 8.52
N MET A 32 17.41 14.38 8.05
CA MET A 32 17.05 14.36 6.64
C MET A 32 16.59 15.74 6.17
N HIS A 33 17.26 16.82 6.58
CA HIS A 33 16.91 18.14 6.08
C HIS A 33 17.03 18.20 4.54
N SER A 34 16.17 18.99 3.90
CA SER A 34 16.08 19.10 2.43
C SER A 34 17.43 19.36 1.72
N SER A 35 18.33 20.13 2.33
CA SER A 35 19.68 20.40 1.80
C SER A 35 20.59 19.17 1.80
N LEU A 36 20.43 18.28 2.78
CA LEU A 36 21.21 17.05 2.91
C LEU A 36 20.74 16.01 1.89
N ILE A 37 19.42 15.86 1.73
CA ILE A 37 18.84 14.95 0.73
C ILE A 37 19.32 15.29 -0.68
N ARG A 38 19.41 16.58 -1.01
CA ARG A 38 19.95 17.02 -2.31
C ARG A 38 21.39 16.57 -2.55
N ARG A 39 22.18 16.36 -1.50
CA ARG A 39 23.57 15.89 -1.55
C ARG A 39 23.72 14.38 -1.35
N LEU A 40 22.63 13.66 -1.10
CA LEU A 40 22.66 12.21 -0.88
C LEU A 40 23.10 11.48 -2.14
N SER A 41 24.10 10.63 -2.10
CA SER A 41 24.52 9.80 -3.23
C SER A 41 24.98 8.44 -2.74
N MET A 42 25.01 7.45 -3.64
CA MET A 42 25.63 6.16 -3.34
C MET A 42 27.09 6.40 -2.91
N GLU A 43 27.42 5.90 -1.72
CA GLU A 43 28.75 5.97 -1.10
C GLU A 43 29.48 4.64 -1.27
N GLN A 44 28.79 3.52 -1.02
CA GLN A 44 29.41 2.21 -0.99
C GLN A 44 28.43 1.10 -1.37
N GLU A 45 28.97 0.01 -1.91
CA GLU A 45 28.28 -1.24 -2.14
C GLU A 45 28.85 -2.33 -1.21
N LEU A 46 27.98 -3.08 -0.56
CA LEU A 46 28.33 -4.16 0.35
C LEU A 46 28.07 -5.50 -0.32
N GLU A 47 29.15 -6.23 -0.58
CA GLU A 47 29.12 -7.59 -1.15
C GLU A 47 29.18 -8.65 -0.04
N GLY A 48 28.38 -9.71 -0.19
CA GLY A 48 28.42 -10.84 0.76
C GLY A 48 27.28 -11.85 0.62
N HIS A 49 26.21 -11.52 -0.11
CA HIS A 49 25.17 -12.49 -0.47
C HIS A 49 25.43 -13.09 -1.85
N GLN A 50 24.80 -14.25 -2.12
CA GLN A 50 24.83 -14.93 -3.43
C GLN A 50 23.48 -14.92 -4.15
N GLY A 51 22.44 -14.35 -3.53
CA GLY A 51 21.11 -14.19 -4.11
C GLY A 51 20.48 -12.84 -3.74
N CYS A 52 19.27 -12.58 -4.26
CA CYS A 52 18.56 -11.31 -4.05
C CYS A 52 18.45 -10.96 -2.56
N VAL A 53 18.70 -9.70 -2.20
CA VAL A 53 18.58 -9.24 -0.81
C VAL A 53 17.20 -8.62 -0.57
N ASN A 54 16.25 -9.46 -0.15
CA ASN A 54 14.84 -9.08 0.01
C ASN A 54 14.54 -8.26 1.27
N ALA A 55 15.40 -8.31 2.29
CA ALA A 55 15.15 -7.66 3.57
C ALA A 55 16.41 -7.04 4.15
N VAL A 56 16.28 -5.79 4.61
CA VAL A 56 17.28 -5.09 5.42
C VAL A 56 16.63 -4.39 6.61
N ALA A 57 17.32 -4.35 7.75
CA ALA A 57 16.89 -3.61 8.92
C ALA A 57 18.07 -3.13 9.77
N TRP A 58 17.95 -1.92 10.33
CA TRP A 58 18.89 -1.42 11.33
C TRP A 58 18.52 -1.95 12.72
N ASN A 59 19.52 -2.12 13.57
CA ASN A 59 19.28 -2.21 15.01
C ASN A 59 18.88 -0.85 15.59
N SER A 60 18.41 -0.84 16.84
CA SER A 60 17.85 0.37 17.47
C SER A 60 18.86 1.51 17.60
N ASN A 61 20.16 1.20 17.77
CA ASN A 61 21.23 2.19 17.90
C ASN A 61 21.87 2.59 16.54
N GLY A 62 21.53 1.90 15.43
CA GLY A 62 22.08 2.17 14.09
C GLY A 62 23.49 1.63 13.83
N SER A 63 24.15 1.02 14.81
CA SER A 63 25.52 0.50 14.65
C SER A 63 25.61 -0.77 13.79
N LEU A 64 24.51 -1.52 13.67
CA LEU A 64 24.46 -2.77 12.91
C LEU A 64 23.30 -2.76 11.91
N LEU A 65 23.56 -3.36 10.75
CA LEU A 65 22.55 -3.71 9.77
C LEU A 65 22.43 -5.24 9.69
N ILE A 66 21.20 -5.74 9.60
CA ILE A 66 20.91 -7.13 9.28
C ILE A 66 20.31 -7.21 7.88
N SER A 67 20.70 -8.23 7.11
CA SER A 67 20.11 -8.55 5.81
C SER A 67 19.73 -10.01 5.69
N GLY A 68 18.71 -10.31 4.89
CA GLY A 68 18.26 -11.66 4.56
C GLY A 68 18.05 -11.79 3.05
N SER A 69 18.45 -12.95 2.50
CA SER A 69 18.55 -13.17 1.07
C SER A 69 17.95 -14.51 0.60
N ASP A 70 17.81 -14.65 -0.71
CA ASP A 70 17.49 -15.88 -1.41
C ASP A 70 18.53 -16.99 -1.19
N ASP A 71 19.77 -16.65 -0.81
CA ASP A 71 20.81 -17.62 -0.47
C ASP A 71 20.60 -18.34 0.89
N ALA A 72 19.46 -18.10 1.54
CA ALA A 72 19.09 -18.61 2.86
C ALA A 72 20.05 -18.20 4.00
N LEU A 73 20.88 -17.16 3.78
CA LEU A 73 21.76 -16.59 4.78
C LEU A 73 21.18 -15.31 5.39
N ILE A 74 21.54 -15.09 6.65
CA ILE A 74 21.44 -13.77 7.29
C ILE A 74 22.84 -13.21 7.44
N ASN A 75 23.05 -11.98 6.99
CA ASN A 75 24.30 -11.27 7.19
C ASN A 75 24.13 -10.14 8.21
N ILE A 76 25.14 -9.98 9.07
CA ILE A 76 25.26 -8.87 10.03
C ILE A 76 26.42 -7.99 9.60
N TRP A 77 26.15 -6.70 9.43
CA TRP A 77 27.09 -5.72 8.90
C TRP A 77 27.39 -4.66 9.94
N SER A 78 28.65 -4.21 9.99
CA SER A 78 29.02 -3.04 10.77
C SER A 78 28.69 -1.77 10.00
N TYR A 79 27.99 -0.85 10.65
CA TYR A 79 27.86 0.51 10.14
C TYR A 79 29.22 1.19 10.11
N SER A 80 29.89 1.35 11.26
CA SER A 80 31.15 2.10 11.35
C SER A 80 32.29 1.51 10.51
N GLY A 81 32.41 0.18 10.48
CA GLY A 81 33.44 -0.53 9.73
C GLY A 81 33.10 -0.76 8.26
N ARG A 82 31.84 -0.55 7.85
CA ARG A 82 31.33 -0.77 6.49
C ARG A 82 31.68 -2.16 5.92
N ASN A 83 31.65 -3.17 6.77
CA ASN A 83 32.10 -4.52 6.45
C ASN A 83 31.16 -5.58 7.02
N LEU A 84 31.20 -6.76 6.40
CA LEU A 84 30.51 -7.95 6.89
C LEU A 84 31.16 -8.44 8.19
N LEU A 85 30.35 -8.64 9.23
CA LEU A 85 30.79 -9.18 10.52
C LEU A 85 30.52 -10.68 10.61
N HIS A 86 29.29 -11.08 10.30
CA HIS A 86 28.85 -12.47 10.41
C HIS A 86 27.93 -12.83 9.26
N SER A 87 28.07 -14.08 8.80
CA SER A 87 27.12 -14.73 7.90
C SER A 87 26.60 -15.98 8.59
N ILE A 88 25.28 -16.10 8.65
CA ILE A 88 24.56 -17.11 9.44
C ILE A 88 23.76 -17.97 8.47
N GLU A 89 24.11 -19.25 8.42
CA GLU A 89 23.33 -20.24 7.68
C GLU A 89 22.07 -20.56 8.48
N THR A 90 20.93 -20.07 8.01
CA THR A 90 19.69 -20.15 8.77
C THR A 90 19.08 -21.55 8.75
N GLY A 91 19.43 -22.36 7.74
CA GLY A 91 18.83 -23.64 7.40
C GLY A 91 17.41 -23.53 6.82
N HIS A 92 16.95 -22.33 6.44
CA HIS A 92 15.71 -22.18 5.69
C HIS A 92 15.84 -22.89 4.33
N SER A 93 14.76 -23.51 3.85
CA SER A 93 14.78 -24.23 2.56
C SER A 93 14.30 -23.37 1.38
N ALA A 94 14.00 -22.09 1.63
CA ALA A 94 13.50 -21.15 0.64
C ALA A 94 13.91 -19.72 1.05
N ASN A 95 13.66 -18.78 0.14
CA ASN A 95 14.09 -17.39 0.23
C ASN A 95 13.66 -16.71 1.54
N ILE A 96 14.59 -15.97 2.15
CA ILE A 96 14.29 -15.15 3.33
C ILE A 96 13.63 -13.86 2.85
N PHE A 97 12.37 -13.65 3.21
CA PHE A 97 11.61 -12.45 2.85
C PHE A 97 11.69 -11.35 3.90
N CYS A 98 12.02 -11.71 5.15
CA CYS A 98 12.05 -10.74 6.24
C CYS A 98 13.00 -11.17 7.36
N THR A 99 13.72 -10.19 7.92
CA THR A 99 14.62 -10.37 9.06
C THR A 99 14.63 -9.13 9.95
N LYS A 100 14.80 -9.30 11.27
CA LYS A 100 14.76 -8.22 12.28
C LYS A 100 15.65 -8.53 13.49
N PHE A 101 16.25 -7.46 14.04
CA PHE A 101 16.73 -7.48 15.42
C PHE A 101 15.54 -7.47 16.39
N ILE A 102 15.64 -8.24 17.47
CA ILE A 102 14.67 -8.18 18.58
C ILE A 102 15.10 -7.05 19.53
N PRO A 103 14.22 -6.07 19.82
CA PRO A 103 14.57 -4.91 20.62
C PRO A 103 14.86 -5.30 22.08
N GLU A 104 15.61 -4.45 22.79
CA GLU A 104 15.95 -4.64 24.23
C GLU A 104 16.72 -5.95 24.54
N THR A 105 17.39 -6.54 23.54
CA THR A 105 18.22 -7.75 23.69
C THR A 105 19.71 -7.47 23.52
N SER A 106 20.13 -6.19 23.57
CA SER A 106 21.51 -5.78 23.25
C SER A 106 21.97 -6.31 21.88
N ASP A 107 21.03 -6.37 20.94
CA ASP A 107 21.20 -6.88 19.58
C ASP A 107 21.66 -8.35 19.50
N GLU A 108 21.49 -9.13 20.58
CA GLU A 108 21.87 -10.55 20.63
C GLU A 108 20.87 -11.46 19.92
N LEU A 109 19.59 -11.08 19.85
CA LEU A 109 18.54 -11.89 19.24
C LEU A 109 18.10 -11.33 17.90
N VAL A 110 18.07 -12.20 16.89
CA VAL A 110 17.58 -11.88 15.55
C VAL A 110 16.59 -12.92 15.08
N ALA A 111 15.59 -12.50 14.30
CA ALA A 111 14.55 -13.38 13.77
C ALA A 111 14.48 -13.29 12.25
N SER A 112 14.18 -14.42 11.59
CA SER A 112 13.90 -14.51 10.15
C SER A 112 12.58 -15.20 9.86
N GLY A 113 11.97 -14.82 8.74
CA GLY A 113 10.81 -15.48 8.15
C GLY A 113 10.98 -15.65 6.65
N ALA A 114 10.62 -16.83 6.13
CA ALA A 114 10.98 -17.26 4.79
C ALA A 114 9.82 -17.91 4.01
N GLY A 115 10.13 -18.30 2.76
CA GLY A 115 9.21 -19.00 1.85
C GLY A 115 8.86 -20.43 2.27
N ASP A 116 9.59 -21.02 3.21
CA ASP A 116 9.32 -22.35 3.76
C ASP A 116 8.21 -22.35 4.83
N ALA A 117 7.55 -21.21 5.02
CA ALA A 117 6.52 -20.98 6.04
C ALA A 117 7.03 -21.02 7.49
N GLU A 118 8.34 -20.90 7.71
CA GLU A 118 8.91 -20.94 9.06
C GLU A 118 9.32 -19.56 9.58
N VAL A 119 9.32 -19.43 10.90
CA VAL A 119 9.97 -18.32 11.62
C VAL A 119 11.06 -18.90 12.52
N ARG A 120 12.29 -18.40 12.39
CA ARG A 120 13.45 -18.87 13.14
C ARG A 120 14.06 -17.73 13.96
N LEU A 121 14.50 -18.04 15.16
CA LEU A 121 15.18 -17.10 16.06
C LEU A 121 16.62 -17.56 16.30
N PHE A 122 17.58 -16.66 16.21
CA PHE A 122 19.00 -16.94 16.43
C PHE A 122 19.53 -16.08 17.55
N ASN A 123 20.45 -16.65 18.35
CA ASN A 123 21.19 -15.91 19.37
C ASN A 123 22.63 -15.73 18.89
N LEU A 124 22.98 -14.49 18.58
CA LEU A 124 24.28 -14.09 18.04
C LEU A 124 25.42 -14.26 19.06
N SER A 125 25.16 -14.24 20.36
CA SER A 125 26.19 -14.52 21.37
C SER A 125 26.83 -15.90 21.20
N ARG A 126 26.12 -16.85 20.56
CA ARG A 126 26.62 -18.20 20.27
C ARG A 126 27.66 -18.25 19.13
N LEU A 127 27.83 -17.14 18.40
CA LEU A 127 28.90 -16.98 17.40
C LEU A 127 30.25 -16.67 18.06
N ASN A 128 30.27 -16.19 19.31
CA ASN A 128 31.51 -15.83 19.98
C ASN A 128 32.43 -17.05 20.13
N GLY A 129 33.60 -16.99 19.48
CA GLY A 129 34.64 -18.02 19.54
C GLY A 129 34.65 -19.02 18.38
N ARG A 130 33.72 -18.95 17.44
CA ARG A 130 33.77 -19.72 16.17
C ARG A 130 34.41 -18.86 15.08
N GLY A 131 35.36 -19.43 14.33
CA GLY A 131 35.99 -18.73 13.20
C GLY A 131 34.99 -18.47 12.07
N PHE A 132 35.34 -17.56 11.15
CA PHE A 132 34.51 -17.12 10.00
C PHE A 132 33.90 -18.25 9.13
N ASN A 133 34.35 -19.50 9.27
CA ASN A 133 33.99 -20.63 8.41
C ASN A 133 32.97 -21.62 9.02
N ASP A 134 32.50 -21.41 10.27
CA ASP A 134 31.48 -22.27 10.92
C ASP A 134 30.22 -21.46 11.24
N GLY A 135 29.52 -21.03 10.18
CA GLY A 135 28.35 -20.13 10.22
C GLY A 135 27.00 -20.81 10.51
N ALA A 136 26.99 -22.13 10.67
CA ALA A 136 25.78 -22.89 10.96
C ALA A 136 25.45 -22.80 12.47
N ILE A 137 24.51 -21.92 12.83
CA ILE A 137 23.96 -21.85 14.18
C ILE A 137 22.61 -22.56 14.20
N THR A 138 22.43 -23.50 15.12
CA THR A 138 21.10 -24.05 15.39
C THR A 138 20.17 -22.96 15.92
N PRO A 139 18.96 -22.79 15.36
CA PRO A 139 18.03 -21.77 15.83
C PRO A 139 17.69 -21.98 17.31
N SER A 140 17.65 -20.89 18.07
CA SER A 140 17.21 -20.86 19.47
C SER A 140 15.71 -21.14 19.61
N ALA A 141 14.92 -20.78 18.59
CA ALA A 141 13.51 -21.12 18.48
C ALA A 141 13.12 -21.35 17.02
N LEU A 142 12.20 -22.28 16.78
CA LEU A 142 11.71 -22.70 15.46
C LEU A 142 10.19 -22.80 15.47
N TYR A 143 9.51 -21.95 14.69
CA TYR A 143 8.07 -21.92 14.59
C TYR A 143 7.60 -22.36 13.19
N GLN A 144 6.94 -23.52 13.10
CA GLN A 144 6.53 -24.17 11.84
C GLN A 144 5.00 -24.18 11.64
N CYS A 145 4.29 -23.31 12.36
CA CYS A 145 2.84 -23.38 12.42
C CYS A 145 2.11 -22.72 11.24
N HIS A 146 2.80 -21.89 10.44
CA HIS A 146 2.21 -21.31 9.23
C HIS A 146 2.11 -22.35 8.10
N THR A 147 1.10 -22.24 7.24
CA THR A 147 0.90 -23.16 6.10
C THR A 147 1.39 -22.59 4.77
N ARG A 148 1.75 -21.30 4.73
CA ARG A 148 2.23 -20.60 3.52
C ARG A 148 3.34 -19.62 3.92
N ARG A 149 4.03 -19.07 2.90
CA ARG A 149 5.21 -18.19 3.03
C ARG A 149 5.01 -17.08 4.06
N VAL A 150 6.02 -16.83 4.88
CA VAL A 150 6.07 -15.70 5.81
C VAL A 150 6.62 -14.49 5.06
N LYS A 151 5.83 -13.43 4.91
CA LYS A 151 6.19 -12.26 4.10
C LYS A 151 6.74 -11.09 4.90
N LYS A 152 6.35 -10.95 6.18
CA LYS A 152 6.81 -9.84 7.02
C LYS A 152 6.89 -10.23 8.49
N LEU A 153 7.94 -9.73 9.15
CA LEU A 153 8.07 -9.72 10.60
C LEU A 153 7.88 -8.30 11.15
N ALA A 154 7.26 -8.22 12.33
CA ALA A 154 7.19 -7.01 13.14
C ALA A 154 7.63 -7.30 14.59
N VAL A 155 8.19 -6.30 15.25
CA VAL A 155 8.66 -6.37 16.64
C VAL A 155 8.07 -5.21 17.44
N GLU A 156 7.73 -5.47 18.70
CA GLU A 156 7.21 -4.44 19.62
C GLU A 156 8.38 -3.78 20.36
N VAL A 157 8.55 -2.47 20.18
CA VAL A 157 9.56 -1.70 20.92
C VAL A 157 9.28 -1.79 22.42
N GLY A 158 10.30 -2.10 23.21
CA GLY A 158 10.18 -2.30 24.66
C GLY A 158 9.80 -3.72 25.09
N ASN A 159 9.64 -4.68 24.16
CA ASN A 159 9.35 -6.07 24.48
C ASN A 159 10.39 -7.02 23.86
N PRO A 160 11.34 -7.56 24.65
CA PRO A 160 12.40 -8.43 24.14
C PRO A 160 11.95 -9.88 23.88
N ASN A 161 10.70 -10.22 24.17
CA ASN A 161 10.24 -11.62 24.19
C ASN A 161 9.28 -11.96 23.05
N MET A 162 9.10 -11.06 22.08
CA MET A 162 7.99 -11.19 21.15
C MET A 162 8.37 -10.81 19.72
N VAL A 163 7.97 -11.67 18.78
CA VAL A 163 8.01 -11.38 17.34
C VAL A 163 6.69 -11.76 16.69
N TRP A 164 6.30 -10.98 15.70
CA TRP A 164 5.04 -11.12 15.01
C TRP A 164 5.30 -11.48 13.55
N SER A 165 4.54 -12.42 13.01
CA SER A 165 4.71 -12.87 11.62
C SER A 165 3.41 -12.80 10.84
N ALA A 166 3.47 -12.17 9.67
CA ALA A 166 2.41 -12.14 8.68
C ALA A 166 2.70 -13.13 7.55
N SER A 167 1.73 -13.99 7.24
CA SER A 167 1.86 -15.04 6.23
C SER A 167 0.75 -14.98 5.19
N GLU A 168 1.08 -15.51 4.01
CA GLU A 168 0.12 -15.74 2.93
C GLU A 168 -0.98 -16.75 3.30
N ASP A 169 -0.88 -17.44 4.45
CA ASP A 169 -1.95 -18.28 5.01
C ASP A 169 -3.12 -17.48 5.58
N GLY A 170 -3.02 -16.15 5.58
CA GLY A 170 -4.02 -15.24 6.09
C GLY A 170 -4.03 -15.08 7.60
N THR A 171 -2.96 -15.45 8.29
CA THR A 171 -2.84 -15.27 9.74
C THR A 171 -1.70 -14.31 10.11
N LEU A 172 -1.96 -13.46 11.10
CA LEU A 172 -0.92 -12.75 11.85
C LEU A 172 -0.71 -13.50 13.15
N ARG A 173 0.53 -13.94 13.41
CA ARG A 173 0.86 -14.73 14.60
C ARG A 173 1.77 -13.97 15.53
N GLN A 174 1.52 -14.13 16.83
CA GLN A 174 2.34 -13.61 17.91
C GLN A 174 3.14 -14.77 18.50
N HIS A 175 4.47 -14.71 18.39
CA HIS A 175 5.37 -15.70 18.96
C HIS A 175 5.99 -15.11 20.23
N ASP A 176 5.58 -15.61 21.38
CA ASP A 176 6.17 -15.27 22.68
C ASP A 176 7.19 -16.34 23.05
N PHE A 177 8.47 -15.95 23.13
CA PHE A 177 9.58 -16.88 23.36
C PHE A 177 9.52 -17.51 24.76
N ARG A 178 8.81 -16.88 25.70
CA ARG A 178 8.65 -17.39 27.08
C ARG A 178 7.63 -18.51 27.15
N GLU A 179 6.69 -18.55 26.20
CA GLU A 179 5.66 -19.57 26.17
C GLU A 179 6.13 -20.87 25.50
N GLY A 180 7.20 -20.80 24.71
CA GLY A 180 7.85 -21.95 24.09
C GLY A 180 8.74 -21.56 22.92
N THR A 181 9.80 -22.35 22.70
CA THR A 181 10.77 -22.19 21.62
C THR A 181 10.35 -22.89 20.33
N SER A 182 9.20 -23.55 20.31
CA SER A 182 8.64 -24.13 19.09
C SER A 182 7.11 -24.15 19.12
N CYS A 183 6.53 -24.40 17.95
CA CYS A 183 5.11 -24.66 17.81
C CYS A 183 4.88 -25.87 16.90
N PRO A 184 3.72 -26.55 17.02
CA PRO A 184 3.41 -27.69 16.18
C PRO A 184 3.45 -27.31 14.70
N PRO A 185 3.97 -28.19 13.83
CA PRO A 185 3.89 -28.00 12.39
C PRO A 185 2.45 -27.80 11.92
N ALA A 186 2.27 -27.01 10.88
CA ALA A 186 0.97 -26.84 10.25
C ALA A 186 0.33 -28.21 9.92
N GLY A 187 -0.94 -28.39 10.28
CA GLY A 187 -1.69 -29.63 10.01
C GLY A 187 -1.36 -30.82 10.91
N SER A 188 -0.43 -30.70 11.87
CA SER A 188 -0.07 -31.82 12.76
C SER A 188 -1.13 -32.15 13.83
N SER A 189 -2.14 -31.28 14.00
CA SER A 189 -3.26 -31.49 14.93
C SER A 189 -4.55 -30.94 14.33
N HIS A 190 -5.71 -31.45 14.76
CA HIS A 190 -7.03 -30.90 14.40
C HIS A 190 -7.31 -29.50 14.97
N GLN A 191 -6.32 -28.87 15.60
CA GLN A 191 -6.46 -27.64 16.36
C GLN A 191 -5.51 -26.56 15.83
N GLU A 192 -5.99 -25.31 15.81
CA GLU A 192 -5.15 -24.18 15.42
C GLU A 192 -4.05 -23.90 16.43
N CYS A 193 -2.93 -23.39 15.94
CA CYS A 193 -1.82 -22.96 16.78
C CYS A 193 -2.27 -21.82 17.72
N ARG A 194 -1.87 -21.89 19.00
CA ARG A 194 -2.15 -20.83 19.98
C ARG A 194 -1.59 -19.46 19.57
N ASN A 195 -0.56 -19.44 18.72
CA ASN A 195 0.12 -18.21 18.31
C ASN A 195 -0.73 -17.36 17.33
N VAL A 196 -1.87 -17.86 16.83
CA VAL A 196 -2.75 -17.11 15.92
C VAL A 196 -3.41 -15.94 16.66
N LEU A 197 -2.95 -14.73 16.37
CA LEU A 197 -3.48 -13.48 16.91
C LEU A 197 -4.63 -12.93 16.06
N LEU A 198 -4.42 -12.83 14.73
CA LEU A 198 -5.45 -12.49 13.75
C LEU A 198 -5.63 -13.64 12.76
N ASP A 199 -6.88 -13.99 12.51
CA ASP A 199 -7.29 -14.98 11.51
C ASP A 199 -8.13 -14.29 10.43
N LEU A 200 -7.52 -14.09 9.25
CA LEU A 200 -8.09 -13.38 8.10
C LEU A 200 -8.24 -14.30 6.88
N ARG A 201 -8.34 -15.62 7.12
CA ARG A 201 -8.64 -16.62 6.09
C ARG A 201 -10.00 -16.45 5.42
N TYR A 202 -10.88 -15.67 6.04
CA TYR A 202 -12.14 -15.22 5.44
C TYR A 202 -12.22 -13.69 5.44
N GLY A 203 -11.11 -12.98 5.25
CA GLY A 203 -11.01 -11.53 5.45
C GLY A 203 -10.90 -10.68 4.17
N ALA A 204 -10.64 -11.28 3.01
CA ALA A 204 -10.32 -10.52 1.79
C ALA A 204 -11.57 -9.93 1.13
N LYS A 205 -11.48 -8.65 0.73
CA LYS A 205 -12.52 -7.91 0.00
C LYS A 205 -11.96 -7.44 -1.32
N ARG A 206 -12.56 -7.84 -2.44
CA ARG A 206 -12.18 -7.35 -3.79
C ARG A 206 -12.71 -5.96 -4.08
N SER A 207 -13.79 -5.57 -3.41
CA SER A 207 -14.41 -4.26 -3.52
C SER A 207 -15.10 -3.90 -2.21
N LEU A 208 -15.38 -2.61 -2.02
CA LEU A 208 -16.03 -2.08 -0.82
C LEU A 208 -17.43 -2.68 -0.56
N ALA A 209 -18.10 -3.17 -1.60
CA ALA A 209 -19.41 -3.81 -1.48
C ALA A 209 -19.34 -5.35 -1.29
N ASP A 210 -18.17 -5.96 -1.47
CA ASP A 210 -18.05 -7.40 -1.39
C ASP A 210 -17.94 -7.86 0.07
N PRO A 211 -18.73 -8.86 0.48
CA PRO A 211 -18.50 -9.50 1.76
C PRO A 211 -17.14 -10.22 1.73
N PRO A 212 -16.45 -10.35 2.88
CA PRO A 212 -15.25 -11.16 2.98
C PRO A 212 -15.55 -12.62 2.59
N ARG A 213 -14.83 -13.16 1.62
CA ARG A 213 -15.07 -14.52 1.08
C ARG A 213 -13.82 -15.35 0.85
N LEU A 214 -12.68 -14.70 0.64
CA LEU A 214 -11.43 -15.37 0.30
C LEU A 214 -10.40 -15.20 1.41
N THR A 215 -9.42 -16.09 1.41
CA THR A 215 -8.23 -15.97 2.26
C THR A 215 -7.44 -14.75 1.83
N LEU A 216 -7.26 -13.82 2.79
CA LEU A 216 -6.44 -12.64 2.60
C LEU A 216 -4.98 -13.04 2.80
N ALA A 217 -4.25 -13.30 1.71
CA ALA A 217 -2.82 -13.58 1.81
C ALA A 217 -2.10 -12.32 2.32
N LEU A 218 -1.55 -12.37 3.54
CA LEU A 218 -0.89 -11.20 4.12
C LEU A 218 0.49 -11.02 3.47
N LYS A 219 0.73 -9.81 2.97
CA LYS A 219 1.97 -9.40 2.32
C LYS A 219 2.81 -8.51 3.22
N SER A 220 2.18 -7.74 4.11
CA SER A 220 2.88 -6.83 5.03
C SER A 220 2.10 -6.61 6.33
N CYS A 221 2.83 -6.33 7.41
CA CYS A 221 2.27 -5.87 8.67
C CYS A 221 3.20 -4.86 9.34
N ASP A 222 2.63 -4.03 10.22
CA ASP A 222 3.40 -3.12 11.07
C ASP A 222 2.68 -2.86 12.41
N ILE A 223 3.44 -2.48 13.43
CA ILE A 223 2.95 -2.19 14.79
C ILE A 223 3.28 -0.73 15.10
N SER A 224 2.30 0.02 15.60
CA SER A 224 2.53 1.42 15.94
C SER A 224 3.50 1.55 17.12
N SER A 225 4.61 2.27 16.91
CA SER A 225 5.60 2.55 17.96
C SER A 225 5.07 3.40 19.11
N THR A 226 4.10 4.29 18.83
CA THR A 226 3.47 5.15 19.84
C THR A 226 2.24 4.52 20.49
N ARG A 227 1.58 3.60 19.78
CA ARG A 227 0.40 2.87 20.26
C ARG A 227 0.54 1.38 19.95
N PRO A 228 1.34 0.61 20.72
CA PRO A 228 1.63 -0.81 20.41
C PRO A 228 0.43 -1.75 20.38
N HIS A 229 -0.74 -1.28 20.83
CA HIS A 229 -2.00 -2.00 20.68
C HIS A 229 -2.59 -1.92 19.27
N LEU A 230 -2.14 -0.99 18.41
CA LEU A 230 -2.62 -0.82 17.05
C LEU A 230 -1.75 -1.57 16.05
N LEU A 231 -2.41 -2.38 15.23
CA LEU A 231 -1.82 -3.32 14.29
C LEU A 231 -2.31 -2.98 12.89
N LEU A 232 -1.39 -2.84 11.95
CA LEU A 232 -1.69 -2.57 10.56
C LEU A 232 -1.34 -3.80 9.74
N VAL A 233 -2.26 -4.25 8.89
CA VAL A 233 -2.03 -5.37 7.97
C VAL A 233 -2.46 -5.01 6.55
N GLY A 234 -1.71 -5.51 5.58
CA GLY A 234 -2.00 -5.42 4.15
C GLY A 234 -1.76 -6.77 3.47
N GLY A 235 -2.53 -7.06 2.44
CA GLY A 235 -2.50 -8.35 1.75
C GLY A 235 -2.75 -8.26 0.25
N ASN A 236 -3.19 -9.38 -0.33
CA ASN A 236 -3.49 -9.52 -1.76
C ASN A 236 -4.77 -8.79 -2.24
N ASP A 237 -5.24 -7.78 -1.50
CA ASP A 237 -6.31 -6.88 -1.92
C ASP A 237 -5.93 -5.41 -1.76
N ALA A 238 -6.82 -4.51 -2.19
CA ALA A 238 -6.57 -3.08 -2.16
C ALA A 238 -6.76 -2.42 -0.78
N PHE A 239 -7.07 -3.18 0.27
CA PHE A 239 -7.50 -2.62 1.56
C PHE A 239 -6.49 -2.89 2.66
N ALA A 240 -5.91 -1.83 3.21
CA ALA A 240 -5.16 -1.95 4.46
C ALA A 240 -6.14 -1.92 5.64
N ARG A 241 -5.86 -2.71 6.67
CA ARG A 241 -6.75 -2.92 7.80
C ARG A 241 -6.04 -2.58 9.10
N LEU A 242 -6.70 -1.76 9.92
CA LEU A 242 -6.28 -1.44 11.28
C LEU A 242 -7.02 -2.33 12.27
N TYR A 243 -6.29 -2.94 13.19
CA TYR A 243 -6.83 -3.69 14.31
C TYR A 243 -6.31 -3.13 15.63
N ASP A 244 -7.15 -3.19 16.66
CA ASP A 244 -6.73 -2.97 18.05
C ASP A 244 -6.62 -4.33 18.73
N ARG A 245 -5.41 -4.70 19.17
CA ARG A 245 -5.14 -5.99 19.82
C ARG A 245 -6.00 -6.22 21.06
N ARG A 246 -6.43 -5.16 21.74
CA ARG A 246 -7.27 -5.23 22.96
C ARG A 246 -8.71 -5.63 22.63
N MET A 247 -9.11 -5.48 21.37
CA MET A 247 -10.41 -5.92 20.86
C MET A 247 -10.35 -7.37 20.32
N LEU A 248 -9.16 -7.97 20.29
CA LEU A 248 -9.00 -9.33 19.80
C LEU A 248 -9.25 -10.35 20.92
N PRO A 249 -9.72 -11.55 20.57
CA PRO A 249 -9.88 -12.63 21.54
C PRO A 249 -8.54 -12.94 22.24
N PRO A 250 -8.53 -13.31 23.53
CA PRO A 250 -7.31 -13.69 24.25
C PRO A 250 -6.69 -14.96 23.66
N LEU A 251 -5.36 -15.03 23.56
CA LEU A 251 -4.62 -16.20 23.07
C LEU A 251 -4.85 -17.39 24.04
N THR A 252 -5.94 -18.13 23.86
CA THR A 252 -6.20 -19.37 24.59
C THR A 252 -5.51 -20.52 23.87
N SER A 253 -5.06 -21.52 24.63
CA SER A 253 -4.21 -22.62 24.17
C SER A 253 -4.78 -23.47 23.04
N CYS A 254 -6.08 -23.33 22.73
CA CYS A 254 -6.79 -24.14 21.77
C CYS A 254 -7.89 -23.32 21.06
N ARG A 255 -7.67 -22.93 19.80
CA ARG A 255 -8.70 -22.24 19.01
C ARG A 255 -9.28 -23.15 17.93
N LYS A 256 -10.61 -23.16 17.83
CA LYS A 256 -11.30 -23.44 16.57
C LYS A 256 -11.07 -22.25 15.64
N ARG A 257 -11.09 -22.46 14.32
CA ARG A 257 -11.00 -21.39 13.32
C ARG A 257 -11.95 -20.24 13.70
N MET A 258 -11.43 -19.02 13.74
CA MET A 258 -12.19 -17.87 14.19
C MET A 258 -12.82 -17.14 13.02
N LEU A 259 -13.95 -16.49 13.26
CA LEU A 259 -14.46 -15.49 12.32
C LEU A 259 -13.50 -14.28 12.33
N PRO A 260 -13.32 -13.60 11.19
CA PRO A 260 -12.50 -12.40 11.12
C PRO A 260 -12.96 -11.37 12.18
N PRO A 261 -12.03 -10.82 12.98
CA PRO A 261 -12.39 -9.82 13.98
C PRO A 261 -12.83 -8.51 13.31
N THR A 262 -13.60 -7.71 14.04
CA THR A 262 -14.02 -6.39 13.57
C THR A 262 -12.79 -5.51 13.33
N CYS A 263 -12.66 -5.00 12.10
CA CYS A 263 -11.62 -4.05 11.74
C CYS A 263 -11.97 -2.66 12.31
N VAL A 264 -10.97 -1.97 12.86
CA VAL A 264 -11.12 -0.61 13.39
C VAL A 264 -11.31 0.38 12.26
N ASN A 265 -10.46 0.31 11.25
CA ASN A 265 -10.46 1.20 10.08
C ASN A 265 -9.94 0.47 8.84
N TYR A 266 -10.57 0.74 7.70
CA TYR A 266 -10.06 0.37 6.39
C TYR A 266 -9.42 1.59 5.71
N PHE A 267 -8.30 1.38 5.03
CA PHE A 267 -7.65 2.40 4.22
C PHE A 267 -7.54 1.90 2.78
N CYS A 268 -8.03 2.69 1.82
CA CYS A 268 -7.90 2.42 0.39
C CYS A 268 -8.16 3.71 -0.39
N PRO A 269 -7.30 4.12 -1.33
CA PRO A 269 -7.61 5.23 -2.22
C PRO A 269 -8.88 4.93 -2.99
N MET A 270 -9.81 5.88 -3.05
CA MET A 270 -11.15 5.58 -3.56
C MET A 270 -11.15 5.08 -5.01
N HIS A 271 -10.26 5.58 -5.87
CA HIS A 271 -10.12 5.14 -7.26
C HIS A 271 -9.57 3.72 -7.42
N LEU A 272 -9.09 3.11 -6.33
CA LEU A 272 -8.59 1.74 -6.28
C LEU A 272 -9.60 0.74 -5.69
N SER A 273 -10.74 1.22 -5.17
CA SER A 273 -11.74 0.39 -4.48
C SER A 273 -12.69 -0.42 -5.41
N ASP A 274 -12.53 -0.29 -6.73
CA ASP A 274 -13.44 -0.83 -7.75
C ASP A 274 -13.07 -2.26 -8.20
N ARG A 275 -14.08 -3.01 -8.65
CA ARG A 275 -14.06 -4.47 -8.93
C ARG A 275 -13.17 -4.93 -10.08
N GLY A 276 -12.61 -4.02 -10.88
CA GLY A 276 -11.98 -4.33 -12.17
C GLY A 276 -10.48 -4.64 -12.14
N ARG A 277 -9.80 -4.53 -10.99
CA ARG A 277 -8.34 -4.62 -10.91
C ARG A 277 -7.89 -5.92 -10.26
N SER A 278 -7.80 -6.99 -11.05
CA SER A 278 -7.46 -8.33 -10.54
C SER A 278 -6.01 -8.48 -10.06
N SER A 279 -5.09 -7.60 -10.44
CA SER A 279 -3.66 -7.68 -10.07
C SER A 279 -3.24 -6.68 -8.97
N LEU A 280 -4.17 -5.89 -8.43
CA LEU A 280 -3.85 -4.84 -7.46
C LEU A 280 -3.80 -5.41 -6.04
N HIS A 281 -2.67 -5.24 -5.37
CA HIS A 281 -2.51 -5.61 -3.96
C HIS A 281 -1.52 -4.69 -3.23
N LEU A 282 -1.49 -4.78 -1.90
CA LEU A 282 -0.54 -4.06 -1.07
C LEU A 282 0.80 -4.80 -0.99
N THR A 283 1.89 -4.12 -1.33
CA THR A 283 3.25 -4.67 -1.18
C THR A 283 3.88 -4.28 0.16
N HIS A 284 3.50 -3.15 0.75
CA HIS A 284 3.99 -2.72 2.05
C HIS A 284 3.00 -1.79 2.77
N VAL A 285 2.93 -1.95 4.09
CA VAL A 285 2.18 -1.06 4.99
C VAL A 285 3.09 -0.66 6.14
N THR A 286 3.07 0.61 6.54
CA THR A 286 3.82 1.07 7.71
C THR A 286 3.21 2.29 8.38
N PHE A 287 3.36 2.38 9.71
CA PHE A 287 3.01 3.55 10.48
C PHE A 287 4.04 4.66 10.32
N SER A 288 3.56 5.91 10.40
CA SER A 288 4.45 7.05 10.61
C SER A 288 5.12 6.95 11.98
N PRO A 289 6.30 7.58 12.18
CA PRO A 289 6.99 7.55 13.47
C PRO A 289 6.19 8.07 14.67
N ASN A 290 5.19 8.96 14.45
CA ASN A 290 4.24 9.41 15.46
C ASN A 290 2.98 8.53 15.59
N GLY A 291 2.77 7.60 14.68
CA GLY A 291 1.60 6.71 14.64
C GLY A 291 0.28 7.39 14.26
N GLU A 292 0.32 8.60 13.71
CA GLU A 292 -0.87 9.37 13.31
C GLU A 292 -1.26 9.15 11.85
N GLU A 293 -0.35 8.65 11.03
CA GLU A 293 -0.51 8.40 9.61
C GLU A 293 0.00 7.01 9.25
N VAL A 294 -0.46 6.49 8.12
CA VAL A 294 0.06 5.24 7.54
C VAL A 294 0.43 5.45 6.08
N LEU A 295 1.46 4.72 5.65
CA LEU A 295 1.96 4.72 4.29
C LEU A 295 1.70 3.36 3.67
N LEU A 296 1.09 3.36 2.48
CA LEU A 296 0.66 2.18 1.76
C LEU A 296 1.32 2.15 0.39
N SER A 297 2.03 1.07 0.07
CA SER A 297 2.60 0.82 -1.25
C SER A 297 1.79 -0.26 -1.97
N TYR A 298 1.47 -0.05 -3.24
CA TYR A 298 0.60 -0.93 -4.03
C TYR A 298 1.30 -1.45 -5.27
N SER A 299 1.10 -2.74 -5.56
CA SER A 299 1.48 -3.35 -6.84
C SER A 299 0.60 -2.83 -7.98
N GLY A 300 1.21 -2.60 -9.13
CA GLY A 300 0.66 -1.87 -10.26
C GLY A 300 0.41 -0.37 -10.01
N GLU A 301 0.69 0.15 -8.82
CA GLU A 301 0.26 1.48 -8.41
C GLU A 301 1.37 2.20 -7.64
N HIS A 302 1.01 3.27 -6.94
CA HIS A 302 1.97 4.14 -6.26
C HIS A 302 1.88 4.02 -4.74
N VAL A 303 2.63 4.90 -4.05
CA VAL A 303 2.62 5.02 -2.60
C VAL A 303 1.59 6.09 -2.19
N TYR A 304 0.83 5.79 -1.15
CA TYR A 304 -0.24 6.65 -0.64
C TYR A 304 -0.09 6.88 0.87
N LEU A 305 -0.28 8.12 1.30
CA LEU A 305 -0.34 8.50 2.71
C LEU A 305 -1.81 8.61 3.15
N MET A 306 -2.13 8.09 4.32
CA MET A 306 -3.46 8.11 4.92
C MET A 306 -3.38 8.60 6.38
N ASP A 307 -4.41 9.28 6.87
CA ASP A 307 -4.51 9.64 8.29
C ASP A 307 -5.16 8.52 9.10
N VAL A 308 -4.55 8.14 10.23
CA VAL A 308 -5.10 7.12 11.15
C VAL A 308 -6.19 7.70 12.05
N ASN A 309 -6.02 8.95 12.50
CA ASN A 309 -6.94 9.60 13.43
C ASN A 309 -7.90 10.55 12.68
N HIS A 310 -9.21 10.29 12.80
CA HIS A 310 -10.27 11.06 12.10
C HIS A 310 -10.75 12.30 12.84
N ALA A 311 -10.32 12.50 14.09
CA ALA A 311 -10.87 13.53 14.97
C ALA A 311 -10.64 14.98 14.48
N SER A 312 -9.73 15.20 13.54
CA SER A 312 -9.43 16.54 13.00
C SER A 312 -10.31 16.96 11.81
N GLY A 313 -11.22 16.12 11.32
CA GLY A 313 -12.14 16.45 10.21
C GLY A 313 -11.45 16.67 8.85
N SER A 314 -10.14 16.38 8.73
CA SER A 314 -9.36 16.61 7.50
C SER A 314 -9.34 15.41 6.55
N SER A 315 -9.59 14.19 7.03
CA SER A 315 -9.53 12.98 6.21
C SER A 315 -10.88 12.68 5.56
N MET A 316 -10.88 12.50 4.24
CA MET A 316 -12.08 12.11 3.50
C MET A 316 -12.36 10.63 3.76
N GLN A 317 -13.58 10.33 4.21
CA GLN A 317 -14.10 8.97 4.29
C GLN A 317 -15.14 8.76 3.19
N TYR A 318 -15.27 7.51 2.73
CA TYR A 318 -16.27 7.14 1.75
C TYR A 318 -16.86 5.78 2.05
N THR A 319 -18.10 5.60 1.62
CA THR A 319 -18.81 4.33 1.62
C THR A 319 -18.97 3.82 0.19
N SER A 320 -19.44 2.58 0.02
CA SER A 320 -19.74 2.01 -1.30
C SER A 320 -20.69 2.90 -2.12
N GLY A 321 -21.63 3.58 -1.44
CA GLY A 321 -22.54 4.53 -2.07
C GLY A 321 -21.83 5.78 -2.58
N ASP A 322 -20.81 6.28 -1.89
CA ASP A 322 -20.15 7.55 -2.24
C ASP A 322 -19.21 7.41 -3.44
N ALA A 323 -18.55 6.25 -3.59
CA ALA A 323 -17.73 5.95 -4.76
C ALA A 323 -18.53 6.03 -6.06
N SER A 324 -19.80 5.62 -6.02
CA SER A 324 -20.71 5.75 -7.17
C SER A 324 -21.10 7.21 -7.46
N LYS A 325 -21.40 8.00 -6.41
CA LYS A 325 -21.81 9.41 -6.53
C LYS A 325 -20.73 10.32 -7.12
N LEU A 326 -19.45 10.01 -6.91
CA LEU A 326 -18.35 10.79 -7.49
C LEU A 326 -18.38 10.83 -9.02
N MET A 327 -18.93 9.80 -9.64
CA MET A 327 -18.98 9.66 -11.09
C MET A 327 -20.36 10.01 -11.67
N THR A 328 -21.39 10.17 -10.82
CA THR A 328 -22.76 10.42 -11.25
C THR A 328 -23.09 11.91 -11.18
N PHE A 329 -23.75 12.42 -12.21
CA PHE A 329 -24.30 13.77 -12.18
C PHE A 329 -25.66 13.77 -11.48
N THR A 330 -25.74 14.43 -10.33
CA THR A 330 -27.03 14.73 -9.67
C THR A 330 -27.33 16.22 -9.88
N PRO A 331 -28.37 16.59 -10.64
CA PRO A 331 -28.76 17.99 -10.78
C PRO A 331 -29.23 18.51 -9.41
N VAL A 332 -28.64 19.61 -8.95
CA VAL A 332 -29.13 20.32 -7.77
C VAL A 332 -30.45 20.99 -8.17
N LEU A 333 -31.56 20.29 -7.99
CA LEU A 333 -32.88 20.89 -8.08
C LEU A 333 -33.01 21.88 -6.93
N ASN A 334 -33.31 23.14 -7.26
CA ASN A 334 -33.65 24.20 -6.30
C ASN A 334 -34.67 23.70 -5.27
N LYS A 335 -34.19 23.20 -4.13
CA LYS A 335 -34.92 23.12 -2.87
C LYS A 335 -33.94 23.38 -1.75
N LEU A 336 -34.31 24.35 -0.92
CA LEU A 336 -33.78 24.68 0.39
C LEU A 336 -33.35 23.40 1.17
N GLU A 337 -32.09 22.98 1.05
CA GLU A 337 -31.43 22.24 2.11
C GLU A 337 -30.66 23.27 2.92
N HIS A 338 -31.30 23.78 3.97
CA HIS A 338 -30.59 24.35 5.10
C HIS A 338 -29.72 23.25 5.70
N ARG A 339 -28.48 23.10 5.21
CA ARG A 339 -27.41 22.59 6.05
C ARG A 339 -27.31 23.51 7.26
N PRO A 340 -27.21 22.98 8.49
CA PRO A 340 -26.94 23.84 9.63
C PRO A 340 -25.63 24.57 9.36
N PRO A 341 -25.54 25.88 9.68
CA PRO A 341 -24.28 26.60 9.54
C PRO A 341 -23.24 25.82 10.33
N LEU A 342 -22.06 25.62 9.73
CA LEU A 342 -20.87 25.20 10.45
C LEU A 342 -20.81 26.06 11.71
N SER A 343 -21.07 25.46 12.87
CA SER A 343 -20.95 26.13 14.15
C SER A 343 -19.47 26.46 14.31
N GLY A 344 -19.11 27.66 13.89
CA GLY A 344 -17.82 28.28 14.12
C GLY A 344 -17.63 28.43 15.61
N VAL A 345 -17.05 27.40 16.23
CA VAL A 345 -16.18 27.62 17.37
C VAL A 345 -14.78 27.78 16.79
N PHE A 346 -14.55 28.94 16.18
CA PHE A 346 -13.20 29.45 16.00
C PHE A 346 -12.65 29.65 17.41
N GLN A 347 -11.85 28.71 17.90
CA GLN A 347 -11.00 29.01 19.04
C GLN A 347 -10.07 30.14 18.58
N ASN A 348 -10.27 31.31 19.19
CA ASN A 348 -9.37 32.45 19.12
C ASN A 348 -7.98 32.01 19.61
N GLY A 349 -7.18 31.45 18.71
CA GLY A 349 -5.74 31.56 18.77
C GLY A 349 -5.37 32.91 18.15
N LEU A 350 -4.63 33.72 18.89
CA LEU A 350 -3.99 34.93 18.38
C LEU A 350 -2.92 34.50 17.34
N TRP A 351 -3.19 34.62 16.03
CA TRP A 351 -2.18 34.37 14.99
C TRP A 351 -1.84 35.65 14.22
N SER A 352 -0.53 35.91 14.15
CA SER A 352 0.13 37.12 13.67
C SER A 352 -0.35 37.57 12.29
N ARG A 353 -0.99 38.76 12.25
CA ARG A 353 -1.63 39.38 11.07
C ARG A 353 -0.66 39.92 10.00
N GLY A 354 0.64 39.64 10.12
CA GLY A 354 1.69 40.31 9.33
C GLY A 354 2.25 39.57 8.11
N LYS A 355 1.93 38.28 7.88
CA LYS A 355 2.54 37.45 6.80
C LYS A 355 1.58 36.96 5.71
N THR A 356 0.30 37.34 5.73
CA THR A 356 -0.75 36.63 4.97
C THR A 356 -0.94 37.10 3.51
N THR A 357 -0.76 38.39 3.21
CA THR A 357 -1.04 38.94 1.86
C THR A 357 0.00 38.51 0.82
N ALA A 358 1.28 38.55 1.16
CA ALA A 358 2.36 38.12 0.27
C ALA A 358 2.27 36.63 -0.08
N GLY A 359 1.84 35.79 0.87
CA GLY A 359 1.64 34.36 0.65
C GLY A 359 0.49 34.07 -0.32
N ILE A 360 -0.62 34.79 -0.19
CA ILE A 360 -1.76 34.67 -1.13
C ILE A 360 -1.35 35.15 -2.54
N GLU A 361 -0.57 36.21 -2.65
CA GLU A 361 -0.09 36.71 -3.95
C GLU A 361 0.86 35.72 -4.62
N LYS A 362 1.76 35.08 -3.85
CA LYS A 362 2.58 33.97 -4.36
C LYS A 362 1.70 32.83 -4.88
N CYS A 363 0.64 32.47 -4.16
CA CYS A 363 -0.29 31.43 -4.59
C CYS A 363 -0.99 31.79 -5.91
N ARG A 364 -1.44 33.04 -6.06
CA ARG A 364 -2.03 33.53 -7.32
C ARG A 364 -1.04 33.44 -8.48
N MET A 365 0.21 33.85 -8.25
CA MET A 365 1.26 33.76 -9.26
C MET A 365 1.52 32.32 -9.70
N LEU A 366 1.56 31.37 -8.76
CA LEU A 366 1.72 29.94 -9.07
C LEU A 366 0.56 29.38 -9.91
N VAL A 367 -0.69 29.71 -9.55
CA VAL A 367 -1.87 29.31 -10.34
C VAL A 367 -1.81 29.92 -11.75
N GLU A 368 -1.36 31.16 -11.88
CA GLU A 368 -1.24 31.83 -13.18
C GLU A 368 -0.13 31.20 -14.06
N ILE A 369 1.01 30.82 -13.46
CA ILE A 369 2.05 30.04 -14.14
C ILE A 369 1.49 28.69 -14.63
N ALA A 370 0.68 28.03 -13.81
CA ALA A 370 0.08 26.75 -14.16
C ALA A 370 -0.90 26.88 -15.34
N LYS A 371 -1.69 27.95 -15.41
CA LYS A 371 -2.57 28.24 -16.56
C LYS A 371 -1.78 28.50 -17.84
N ARG A 372 -0.76 29.35 -17.79
CA ARG A 372 0.09 29.63 -18.97
C ARG A 372 0.73 28.35 -19.49
N SER A 373 1.17 27.48 -18.58
CA SER A 373 1.73 26.17 -18.92
C SER A 373 0.67 25.24 -19.55
N LEU A 374 -0.57 25.28 -19.05
CA LEU A 374 -1.69 24.55 -19.64
C LEU A 374 -1.99 25.01 -21.07
N ASP A 375 -1.98 26.32 -21.33
CA ASP A 375 -2.26 26.90 -22.65
C ASP A 375 -1.14 26.60 -23.64
N ASN A 376 0.11 26.82 -23.24
CA ASN A 376 1.30 26.59 -24.07
C ASN A 376 1.67 25.11 -24.23
N ARG A 377 1.04 24.20 -23.45
CA ARG A 377 1.36 22.76 -23.39
C ARG A 377 2.82 22.44 -23.02
N THR A 378 3.46 23.31 -22.26
CA THR A 378 4.85 23.15 -21.79
C THR A 378 4.88 22.89 -20.29
N ASN A 379 5.82 22.08 -19.81
CA ASN A 379 6.09 21.89 -18.38
C ASN A 379 4.87 21.48 -17.53
N ILE A 380 3.98 20.64 -18.09
CA ILE A 380 2.72 20.21 -17.44
C ILE A 380 2.98 19.62 -16.04
N PHE A 381 4.07 18.86 -15.88
CA PHE A 381 4.46 18.30 -14.58
C PHE A 381 4.68 19.39 -13.52
N HIS A 382 5.52 20.39 -13.81
CA HIS A 382 5.79 21.49 -12.87
C HIS A 382 4.57 22.37 -12.61
N ALA A 383 3.68 22.51 -13.60
CA ALA A 383 2.42 23.21 -13.42
C ALA A 383 1.51 22.50 -12.39
N ILE A 384 1.48 21.16 -12.41
CA ILE A 384 0.76 20.35 -11.41
C ILE A 384 1.42 20.52 -10.02
N GLU A 385 2.74 20.51 -9.94
CA GLU A 385 3.46 20.75 -8.68
C GLU A 385 3.15 22.12 -8.10
N ALA A 386 3.09 23.17 -8.94
CA ALA A 386 2.70 24.51 -8.52
C ALA A 386 1.26 24.52 -7.95
N CYS A 387 0.33 23.81 -8.58
CA CYS A 387 -1.03 23.66 -8.03
C CYS A 387 -1.05 22.88 -6.71
N ASN A 388 -0.22 21.87 -6.53
CA ASN A 388 -0.09 21.15 -5.26
C ASN A 388 0.39 22.08 -4.15
N GLU A 389 1.46 22.85 -4.38
CA GLU A 389 1.98 23.83 -3.41
C GLU A 389 0.90 24.82 -2.96
N VAL A 390 0.08 25.32 -3.91
CA VAL A 390 -1.03 26.23 -3.61
C VAL A 390 -2.10 25.58 -2.74
N LEU A 391 -2.50 24.35 -3.07
CA LEU A 391 -3.56 23.66 -2.33
C LEU A 391 -3.11 23.20 -0.95
N ASP A 392 -1.80 22.98 -0.76
CA ASP A 392 -1.22 22.54 0.50
C ASP A 392 -0.86 23.70 1.43
N GLY A 393 -0.52 24.87 0.89
CA GLY A 393 -0.58 26.20 1.51
C GLY A 393 0.04 26.44 2.89
N HIS A 394 0.64 25.45 3.55
CA HIS A 394 1.20 25.51 4.91
C HIS A 394 0.31 26.25 5.94
N GLY A 395 -1.02 26.07 5.86
CA GLY A 395 -1.98 26.72 6.77
C GLY A 395 -2.41 28.14 6.35
N ILE A 396 -2.01 28.62 5.17
CA ILE A 396 -2.55 29.84 4.57
C ILE A 396 -3.92 29.53 3.98
N ASP A 397 -4.96 30.22 4.46
CA ASP A 397 -6.28 30.14 3.85
C ASP A 397 -6.33 31.01 2.59
N ILE A 398 -6.20 30.37 1.43
CA ILE A 398 -6.21 31.02 0.12
C ILE A 398 -7.61 31.44 -0.37
N GLY A 399 -8.66 31.13 0.40
CA GLY A 399 -10.06 31.41 0.07
C GLY A 399 -10.67 30.46 -0.96
N PRO A 400 -12.01 30.45 -1.09
CA PRO A 400 -12.73 29.50 -1.95
C PRO A 400 -12.51 29.75 -3.45
N THR A 401 -12.40 31.00 -3.89
CA THR A 401 -12.22 31.35 -5.31
C THR A 401 -10.90 30.84 -5.88
N LEU A 402 -9.78 31.09 -5.18
CA LEU A 402 -8.47 30.61 -5.64
C LEU A 402 -8.36 29.09 -5.54
N ARG A 403 -8.98 28.45 -4.53
CA ARG A 403 -9.09 26.99 -4.46
C ARG A 403 -9.83 26.42 -5.66
N LEU A 404 -11.01 26.96 -5.97
CA LEU A 404 -11.82 26.51 -7.10
C LEU A 404 -11.03 26.61 -8.41
N GLU A 405 -10.37 27.75 -8.63
CA GLU A 405 -9.55 27.97 -9.82
C GLU A 405 -8.36 27.01 -9.89
N CYS A 406 -7.69 26.77 -8.77
CA CYS A 406 -6.57 25.84 -8.68
C CYS A 406 -7.01 24.39 -8.96
N PHE A 407 -8.13 23.94 -8.38
CA PHE A 407 -8.69 22.60 -8.64
C PHE A 407 -9.04 22.42 -10.12
N CYS A 408 -9.74 23.37 -10.73
CA CYS A 408 -10.09 23.30 -12.16
C CYS A 408 -8.83 23.29 -13.05
N THR A 409 -7.84 24.12 -12.73
CA THR A 409 -6.57 24.18 -13.50
C THR A 409 -5.81 22.87 -13.37
N ARG A 410 -5.69 22.32 -12.15
CA ARG A 410 -5.01 21.04 -11.91
C ARG A 410 -5.73 19.87 -12.57
N ALA A 411 -7.07 19.85 -12.54
CA ALA A 411 -7.89 18.86 -13.26
C ALA A 411 -7.58 18.84 -14.77
N ALA A 412 -7.55 20.02 -15.40
CA ALA A 412 -7.20 20.13 -16.83
C ALA A 412 -5.76 19.68 -17.11
N LEU A 413 -4.81 19.99 -16.22
CA LEU A 413 -3.41 19.56 -16.36
C LEU A 413 -3.28 18.03 -16.27
N TRP A 414 -3.98 17.36 -15.34
CA TRP A 414 -4.02 15.90 -15.27
C TRP A 414 -4.52 15.29 -16.59
N LEU A 415 -5.62 15.82 -17.13
CA LEU A 415 -6.23 15.32 -18.36
C LEU A 415 -5.34 15.50 -19.60
N LYS A 416 -4.50 16.55 -19.61
CA LYS A 416 -3.48 16.73 -20.64
C LYS A 416 -2.27 15.82 -20.46
N ARG A 417 -1.86 15.53 -19.21
CA ARG A 417 -0.69 14.70 -18.91
C ARG A 417 -0.90 13.22 -19.23
N LYS A 418 -2.12 12.70 -19.01
CA LYS A 418 -2.54 11.34 -19.38
C LYS A 418 -1.67 10.21 -18.80
N TRP A 419 -1.15 10.36 -17.58
CA TRP A 419 -0.54 9.23 -16.86
C TRP A 419 -1.60 8.34 -16.21
N LYS A 420 -1.14 7.20 -15.69
CA LYS A 420 -2.01 6.24 -15.00
C LYS A 420 -2.75 6.93 -13.86
N ASN A 421 -4.08 6.79 -13.87
CA ASN A 421 -5.02 7.38 -12.92
C ASN A 421 -5.10 8.91 -12.92
N ASP A 422 -4.54 9.62 -13.90
CA ASP A 422 -4.71 11.07 -13.99
C ASP A 422 -6.18 11.47 -14.17
N ALA A 423 -6.94 10.72 -14.95
CA ALA A 423 -8.39 10.93 -15.08
C ALA A 423 -9.11 10.80 -13.72
N HIS A 424 -8.73 9.85 -12.87
CA HIS A 424 -9.29 9.72 -11.52
C HIS A 424 -8.90 10.91 -10.61
N MET A 425 -7.67 11.41 -10.71
CA MET A 425 -7.25 12.62 -9.99
C MET A 425 -8.03 13.86 -10.46
N ALA A 426 -8.27 13.98 -11.77
CA ALA A 426 -9.09 15.04 -12.33
C ALA A 426 -10.53 14.99 -11.82
N ILE A 427 -11.14 13.80 -11.74
CA ILE A 427 -12.48 13.59 -11.18
C ILE A 427 -12.53 14.05 -9.71
N ARG A 428 -11.53 13.71 -8.91
CA ARG A 428 -11.43 14.16 -7.51
C ARG A 428 -11.35 15.69 -7.42
N ASP A 429 -10.52 16.32 -8.25
CA ASP A 429 -10.39 17.78 -8.31
C ASP A 429 -11.69 18.46 -8.77
N CYS A 430 -12.35 17.92 -9.80
CA CYS A 430 -13.66 18.36 -10.27
C CYS A 430 -14.74 18.24 -9.19
N HIS A 431 -14.75 17.14 -8.44
CA HIS A 431 -15.69 16.97 -7.33
C HIS A 431 -15.44 17.99 -6.21
N ASN A 432 -14.19 18.21 -5.83
CA ASN A 432 -13.84 19.23 -4.83
C ASN A 432 -14.17 20.65 -5.32
N ALA A 433 -13.94 20.96 -6.59
CA ALA A 433 -14.36 22.20 -7.23
C ALA A 433 -15.89 22.38 -7.16
N ARG A 434 -16.67 21.35 -7.50
CA ARG A 434 -18.14 21.37 -7.46
C ARG A 434 -18.71 21.51 -6.04
N ARG A 435 -17.97 21.08 -5.01
CA ARG A 435 -18.33 21.33 -3.61
C ARG A 435 -18.21 22.80 -3.21
N ILE A 436 -17.34 23.56 -3.88
CA ILE A 436 -17.18 25.01 -3.68
C ILE A 436 -18.20 25.76 -4.55
N ASP A 437 -18.27 25.42 -5.84
CA ASP A 437 -19.21 26.00 -6.80
C ASP A 437 -19.83 24.90 -7.69
N SER A 438 -21.06 24.56 -7.37
CA SER A 438 -21.84 23.55 -8.12
C SER A 438 -22.21 23.97 -9.54
N SER A 439 -22.00 25.22 -9.92
CA SER A 439 -22.31 25.78 -11.25
C SER A 439 -21.07 26.09 -12.10
N SER A 440 -19.89 25.62 -11.67
CA SER A 440 -18.64 25.89 -12.39
C SER A 440 -18.58 25.16 -13.73
N PHE A 441 -18.61 25.91 -14.85
CA PHE A 441 -18.45 25.38 -16.21
C PHE A 441 -17.19 24.50 -16.35
N ARG A 442 -16.03 25.01 -15.92
CA ARG A 442 -14.74 24.31 -16.03
C ARG A 442 -14.74 22.97 -15.30
N ALA A 443 -15.36 22.91 -14.12
CA ALA A 443 -15.43 21.67 -13.35
C ALA A 443 -16.28 20.61 -14.07
N HIS A 444 -17.43 20.98 -14.64
CA HIS A 444 -18.28 20.06 -15.41
C HIS A 444 -17.60 19.61 -16.70
N TYR A 445 -16.97 20.55 -17.42
CA TYR A 445 -16.25 20.24 -18.66
C TYR A 445 -15.09 19.26 -18.43
N CYS A 446 -14.23 19.53 -17.44
CA CYS A 446 -13.13 18.64 -17.09
C CYS A 446 -13.65 17.27 -16.58
N MET A 447 -14.77 17.25 -15.85
CA MET A 447 -15.36 16.00 -15.36
C MET A 447 -15.88 15.13 -16.51
N ALA A 448 -16.53 15.73 -17.50
CA ALA A 448 -16.96 15.04 -18.71
C ALA A 448 -15.77 14.44 -19.48
N GLU A 449 -14.70 15.23 -19.67
CA GLU A 449 -13.48 14.75 -20.34
C GLU A 449 -12.80 13.62 -19.55
N ALA A 450 -12.74 13.71 -18.22
CA ALA A 450 -12.16 12.65 -17.39
C ALA A 450 -12.94 11.34 -17.48
N LEU A 451 -14.27 11.41 -17.43
CA LEU A 451 -15.15 10.23 -17.54
C LEU A 451 -15.07 9.62 -18.95
N GLU A 452 -14.95 10.44 -19.98
CA GLU A 452 -14.74 9.98 -21.35
C GLU A 452 -13.41 9.22 -21.49
N GLN A 453 -12.31 9.72 -20.90
CA GLN A 453 -11.02 9.01 -20.89
C GLN A 453 -11.09 7.65 -20.17
N LEU A 454 -12.02 7.49 -19.22
CA LEU A 454 -12.30 6.23 -18.52
C LEU A 454 -13.33 5.34 -19.24
N GLY A 455 -13.83 5.74 -20.41
CA GLY A 455 -14.86 5.00 -21.16
C GLY A 455 -16.27 5.06 -20.55
N LYS A 456 -16.49 5.89 -19.52
CA LYS A 456 -17.79 6.08 -18.87
C LYS A 456 -18.64 7.10 -19.65
N HIS A 457 -18.97 6.75 -20.89
CA HIS A 457 -19.55 7.70 -21.85
C HIS A 457 -20.96 8.21 -21.47
N LYS A 458 -21.75 7.42 -20.74
CA LYS A 458 -23.10 7.82 -20.31
C LYS A 458 -23.03 8.94 -19.28
N GLU A 459 -22.24 8.72 -18.24
CA GLU A 459 -21.99 9.70 -17.20
C GLU A 459 -21.27 10.93 -17.76
N ALA A 460 -20.31 10.73 -18.67
CA ALA A 460 -19.63 11.84 -19.36
C ALA A 460 -20.60 12.75 -20.12
N LEU A 461 -21.64 12.18 -20.76
CA LEU A 461 -22.64 12.94 -21.50
C LEU A 461 -23.45 13.85 -20.59
N ASP A 462 -23.89 13.36 -19.42
CA ASP A 462 -24.66 14.16 -18.46
C ASP A 462 -23.87 15.41 -18.02
N PHE A 463 -22.58 15.24 -17.72
CA PHE A 463 -21.69 16.34 -17.37
C PHE A 463 -21.42 17.28 -18.54
N ALA A 464 -21.29 16.76 -19.77
CA ALA A 464 -21.08 17.59 -20.96
C ALA A 464 -22.29 18.46 -21.27
N VAL A 465 -23.51 17.91 -21.16
CA VAL A 465 -24.76 18.66 -21.31
C VAL A 465 -24.90 19.72 -20.23
N ALA A 466 -24.58 19.39 -18.97
CA ALA A 466 -24.57 20.36 -17.88
C ALA A 466 -23.59 21.52 -18.16
N ALA A 467 -22.39 21.22 -18.66
CA ALA A 467 -21.41 22.24 -19.06
C ALA A 467 -21.95 23.13 -20.19
N GLN A 468 -22.56 22.54 -21.22
CA GLN A 468 -23.16 23.29 -22.33
C GLN A 468 -24.30 24.20 -21.86
N CYS A 469 -25.15 23.75 -20.93
CA CYS A 469 -26.20 24.58 -20.34
C CYS A 469 -25.65 25.78 -19.57
N LEU A 470 -24.51 25.61 -18.89
CA LEU A 470 -23.83 26.68 -18.14
C LEU A 470 -23.13 27.70 -19.06
N SER A 471 -22.70 27.29 -20.26
CA SER A 471 -22.08 28.16 -21.27
C SER A 471 -22.61 27.87 -22.68
N PRO A 472 -23.83 28.36 -23.03
CA PRO A 472 -24.51 27.99 -24.28
C PRO A 472 -23.80 28.44 -25.56
N TYR A 473 -22.97 29.48 -25.48
CA TYR A 473 -22.25 30.06 -26.60
C TYR A 473 -20.84 29.46 -26.79
N ASP A 474 -20.41 28.55 -25.92
CA ASP A 474 -19.11 27.90 -26.03
C ASP A 474 -19.17 26.75 -27.05
N THR A 475 -18.49 26.92 -28.17
CA THR A 475 -18.46 25.93 -29.26
C THR A 475 -17.79 24.63 -28.83
N MET A 476 -16.79 24.68 -27.93
CA MET A 476 -16.09 23.47 -27.47
C MET A 476 -17.01 22.57 -26.65
N ALA A 477 -17.89 23.16 -25.82
CA ALA A 477 -18.86 22.40 -25.04
C ALA A 477 -19.90 21.71 -25.94
N ALA A 478 -20.39 22.41 -26.98
CA ALA A 478 -21.31 21.83 -27.96
C ALA A 478 -20.68 20.68 -28.76
N GLU A 479 -19.45 20.86 -29.24
CA GLU A 479 -18.69 19.83 -29.94
C GLU A 479 -18.42 18.61 -29.04
N LYS A 480 -18.09 18.83 -27.76
CA LYS A 480 -17.88 17.76 -26.78
C LYS A 480 -19.11 16.87 -26.62
N VAL A 481 -20.29 17.48 -26.46
CA VAL A 481 -21.57 16.75 -26.36
C VAL A 481 -21.80 15.90 -27.60
N GLU A 482 -21.59 16.46 -28.79
CA GLU A 482 -21.79 15.74 -30.05
C GLU A 482 -20.80 14.59 -30.22
N ASN A 483 -19.53 14.79 -29.86
CA ASN A 483 -18.51 13.74 -29.91
C ASN A 483 -18.82 12.58 -28.95
N ILE A 484 -19.24 12.88 -27.72
CA ILE A 484 -19.61 11.83 -26.75
C ILE A 484 -20.85 11.06 -27.23
N LYS A 485 -21.84 11.73 -27.84
CA LYS A 485 -23.01 11.05 -28.46
C LYS A 485 -22.59 10.10 -29.58
N LYS A 486 -21.65 10.51 -30.44
CA LYS A 486 -21.10 9.64 -31.49
C LYS A 486 -20.38 8.43 -30.91
N HIS A 487 -19.55 8.62 -29.87
CA HIS A 487 -18.88 7.52 -29.17
C HIS A 487 -19.88 6.55 -28.53
N LEU A 488 -20.96 7.04 -27.93
CA LEU A 488 -22.05 6.21 -27.40
C LEU A 488 -22.73 5.39 -28.49
N ALA A 489 -23.11 6.02 -29.61
CA ALA A 489 -23.74 5.33 -30.73
C ALA A 489 -22.84 4.24 -31.34
N ALA A 490 -21.53 4.51 -31.44
CA ALA A 490 -20.56 3.53 -31.90
C ALA A 490 -20.44 2.34 -30.93
N ALA A 491 -20.34 2.60 -29.63
CA ALA A 491 -20.27 1.54 -28.61
C ALA A 491 -21.55 0.69 -28.53
N GLU A 492 -22.72 1.27 -28.80
CA GLU A 492 -23.99 0.55 -28.88
C GLU A 492 -24.07 -0.31 -30.16
N ALA A 493 -23.59 0.19 -31.30
CA ALA A 493 -23.52 -0.56 -32.56
C ALA A 493 -22.56 -1.76 -32.46
N GLU A 494 -21.43 -1.62 -31.75
CA GLU A 494 -20.51 -2.74 -31.49
C GLU A 494 -21.14 -3.81 -30.58
N LYS A 495 -21.93 -3.41 -29.59
CA LYS A 495 -22.66 -4.35 -28.72
C LYS A 495 -23.74 -5.12 -29.48
N SER A 496 -24.44 -4.48 -30.43
CA SER A 496 -25.42 -5.19 -31.28
C SER A 496 -24.75 -6.20 -32.22
N ASN A 497 -23.54 -5.92 -32.69
CA ASN A 497 -22.78 -6.86 -33.54
C ASN A 497 -22.17 -8.03 -32.74
N LYS A 498 -21.79 -7.82 -31.47
CA LYS A 498 -21.32 -8.90 -30.58
C LYS A 498 -22.44 -9.83 -30.09
N ALA A 499 -23.68 -9.37 -30.07
CA ALA A 499 -24.83 -10.23 -29.77
C ALA A 499 -25.13 -11.24 -30.90
N SER A 500 -24.59 -11.03 -32.10
CA SER A 500 -24.72 -11.95 -33.25
C SER A 500 -23.53 -12.92 -33.43
N ASP A 501 -22.43 -12.76 -32.71
CA ASP A 501 -21.23 -13.60 -32.88
C ASP A 501 -20.69 -14.08 -31.51
N GLY A 502 -20.97 -15.34 -31.19
CA GLY A 502 -20.71 -15.96 -29.89
C GLY A 502 -19.26 -16.38 -29.69
N SER A 503 -18.31 -15.43 -29.69
CA SER A 503 -16.92 -15.71 -29.28
C SER A 503 -16.41 -14.78 -28.18
N HIS A 504 -15.96 -15.39 -27.07
CA HIS A 504 -15.23 -14.72 -26.00
C HIS A 504 -13.84 -14.32 -26.51
N LYS A 505 -13.54 -13.02 -26.57
CA LYS A 505 -12.17 -12.48 -26.49
C LYS A 505 -12.17 -11.10 -25.82
N GLY A 506 -11.11 -10.88 -25.04
CA GLY A 506 -10.96 -9.86 -24.00
C GLY A 506 -11.07 -8.41 -24.43
N GLU A 507 -11.20 -7.55 -23.42
CA GLU A 507 -11.34 -6.09 -23.52
C GLU A 507 -10.31 -5.45 -24.47
N PRO A 508 -10.69 -4.40 -25.21
CA PRO A 508 -9.76 -3.69 -26.07
C PRO A 508 -8.72 -2.99 -25.18
N ARG A 509 -7.44 -3.26 -25.45
CA ARG A 509 -6.32 -2.53 -24.86
C ARG A 509 -6.48 -1.04 -25.17
N THR A 510 -6.89 -0.27 -24.15
CA THR A 510 -6.72 1.17 -24.11
C THR A 510 -5.24 1.49 -24.39
N GLY A 511 -5.00 2.51 -25.22
CA GLY A 511 -3.66 2.91 -25.63
C GLY A 511 -2.71 3.01 -24.44
N ARG A 512 -1.49 2.49 -24.62
CA ARG A 512 -0.47 2.32 -23.57
C ARG A 512 -0.28 3.65 -22.80
N VAL A 513 -0.79 3.69 -21.57
CA VAL A 513 -0.61 4.81 -20.65
C VAL A 513 0.86 4.83 -20.24
N LEU A 514 1.57 5.90 -20.55
CA LEU A 514 3.01 6.02 -20.33
C LEU A 514 3.31 6.18 -18.82
N SER A 515 4.28 5.41 -18.33
CA SER A 515 4.90 5.62 -17.02
C SER A 515 5.85 6.82 -17.07
N LEU A 516 6.18 7.40 -15.91
CA LEU A 516 7.18 8.48 -15.82
C LEU A 516 8.56 8.01 -16.32
N SER A 517 8.88 6.73 -16.11
CA SER A 517 10.09 6.09 -16.64
C SER A 517 10.13 6.08 -18.17
N ASP A 518 8.99 5.79 -18.83
CA ASP A 518 8.84 5.78 -20.30
C ASP A 518 9.05 7.17 -20.93
N ILE A 519 8.81 8.24 -20.16
CA ILE A 519 8.83 9.63 -20.63
C ILE A 519 10.19 10.29 -20.37
N LEU A 520 10.79 10.05 -19.20
CA LEU A 520 12.05 10.72 -18.84
C LEU A 520 13.29 10.11 -19.49
N TYR A 521 13.24 8.85 -19.93
CA TYR A 521 14.44 8.13 -20.40
C TYR A 521 14.24 7.43 -21.74
N ARG A 522 13.46 8.02 -22.66
CA ARG A 522 13.47 7.54 -24.05
C ARG A 522 14.90 7.69 -24.61
N SER A 523 15.65 6.59 -24.66
CA SER A 523 16.88 6.51 -25.44
C SER A 523 16.47 6.58 -26.91
N GLU A 524 16.93 7.62 -27.61
CA GLU A 524 16.89 7.67 -29.06
C GLU A 524 17.83 6.60 -29.62
N ALA A 525 17.31 5.39 -29.81
CA ALA A 525 17.97 4.36 -30.60
C ALA A 525 16.94 3.68 -31.50
N ASN A 526 16.53 4.40 -32.54
CA ASN A 526 16.12 3.75 -33.78
C ASN A 526 17.40 3.27 -34.48
N SER A 527 17.70 1.98 -34.38
CA SER A 527 18.46 1.28 -35.40
C SER A 527 18.17 -0.21 -35.33
N ASP A 528 17.56 -0.72 -36.39
CA ASP A 528 17.47 -2.13 -36.73
C ASP A 528 18.87 -2.79 -36.70
N ALA A 529 19.05 -3.84 -35.89
CA ALA A 529 20.05 -4.86 -36.14
C ALA A 529 19.71 -6.18 -35.39
N LEU A 530 19.75 -7.27 -36.16
CA LEU A 530 19.65 -8.66 -35.71
C LEU A 530 20.91 -9.13 -34.96
N GLN A 531 20.69 -10.16 -34.14
CA GLN A 531 21.54 -11.36 -33.92
C GLN A 531 22.26 -11.52 -32.56
N ASP A 532 21.82 -12.56 -31.85
CA ASP A 532 22.51 -13.57 -31.02
C ASP A 532 23.63 -13.22 -30.02
N GLY A 533 23.42 -13.68 -28.77
CA GLY A 533 24.41 -13.85 -27.70
C GLY A 533 23.72 -14.29 -26.38
N PRO A 534 24.31 -15.19 -25.55
CA PRO A 534 23.57 -16.30 -24.95
C PRO A 534 22.74 -15.90 -23.72
N ARG A 535 21.48 -16.37 -23.72
CA ARG A 535 20.66 -16.49 -22.52
C ARG A 535 21.23 -17.62 -21.67
N SER A 536 21.67 -17.31 -20.45
CA SER A 536 21.81 -18.33 -19.43
C SER A 536 20.43 -18.90 -19.10
N GLU A 537 20.39 -20.23 -19.04
CA GLU A 537 19.20 -21.04 -18.81
C GLU A 537 18.58 -20.66 -17.46
N ARG A 538 17.33 -20.20 -17.51
CA ARG A 538 16.48 -20.04 -16.32
C ARG A 538 15.74 -21.36 -16.12
N GLU A 539 16.32 -22.24 -15.33
CA GLU A 539 15.54 -23.20 -14.55
C GLU A 539 15.27 -22.53 -13.21
N ASP A 540 14.11 -21.88 -13.10
CA ASP A 540 13.29 -21.79 -11.88
C ASP A 540 12.01 -21.03 -12.23
N SER A 541 10.94 -21.82 -12.31
CA SER A 541 9.59 -21.45 -12.70
C SER A 541 8.81 -20.90 -11.49
N ASP A 542 8.92 -19.61 -11.22
CA ASP A 542 8.17 -18.94 -10.14
C ASP A 542 7.23 -17.81 -10.61
N PHE A 543 6.94 -17.77 -11.91
CA PHE A 543 5.94 -16.86 -12.49
C PHE A 543 4.92 -17.65 -13.31
N ASP A 544 4.10 -18.46 -12.64
CA ASP A 544 2.72 -18.80 -13.06
C ASP A 544 2.14 -19.82 -12.06
N GLU A 545 1.35 -19.33 -11.09
CA GLU A 545 0.19 -20.04 -10.50
C GLU A 545 -0.44 -19.16 -9.41
N GLU A 546 -1.24 -18.16 -9.80
CA GLU A 546 -2.24 -17.55 -8.91
C GLU A 546 -3.61 -17.63 -9.60
N LEU A 547 -4.10 -18.86 -9.76
CA LEU A 547 -5.50 -19.13 -10.11
C LEU A 547 -5.98 -20.43 -9.48
N GLU A 548 -5.95 -20.53 -8.14
CA GLU A 548 -6.74 -21.57 -7.44
C GLU A 548 -8.22 -21.14 -7.44
N LEU A 549 -8.97 -21.69 -8.40
CA LEU A 549 -10.42 -21.79 -8.38
C LEU A 549 -10.78 -22.99 -7.49
N ASP A 550 -11.04 -22.73 -6.21
CA ASP A 550 -11.54 -23.75 -5.28
C ASP A 550 -12.94 -24.22 -5.71
N PHE A 551 -12.98 -25.36 -6.40
CA PHE A 551 -14.19 -26.18 -6.49
C PHE A 551 -14.25 -27.05 -5.22
N GLU A 552 -15.04 -26.62 -4.24
CA GLU A 552 -15.45 -27.50 -3.15
C GLU A 552 -16.41 -28.58 -3.71
N THR A 553 -15.88 -29.71 -4.16
CA THR A 553 -16.63 -30.96 -4.25
C THR A 553 -16.44 -31.75 -2.98
N SER A 554 -17.41 -31.64 -2.08
CA SER A 554 -17.59 -32.55 -0.95
C SER A 554 -17.93 -33.96 -1.46
N ILE A 555 -16.98 -34.89 -1.33
CA ILE A 555 -17.26 -36.32 -1.48
C ILE A 555 -17.35 -36.91 -0.07
N SER A 556 -18.58 -37.10 0.38
CA SER A 556 -18.89 -38.04 1.46
C SER A 556 -18.74 -39.46 0.94
N GLY A 557 -17.86 -40.24 1.56
CA GLY A 557 -17.74 -41.67 1.28
C GLY A 557 -18.94 -42.42 1.83
N ASP A 558 -19.61 -43.19 0.97
CA ASP A 558 -20.40 -44.35 1.36
C ASP A 558 -20.33 -45.39 0.22
N GLU A 559 -19.98 -46.62 0.56
CA GLU A 559 -19.84 -47.74 -0.38
C GLU A 559 -21.19 -48.41 -0.65
N GLY A 560 -21.46 -48.83 -1.89
CA GLY A 560 -22.48 -49.86 -2.12
C GLY A 560 -23.17 -49.90 -3.49
N ARG A 561 -22.49 -50.52 -4.46
CA ARG A 561 -22.99 -51.48 -5.50
C ARG A 561 -24.26 -51.22 -6.36
N ASP A 562 -24.01 -51.47 -7.65
CA ASP A 562 -24.81 -52.20 -8.65
C ASP A 562 -25.65 -51.46 -9.72
N VAL A 563 -25.11 -51.56 -10.96
CA VAL A 563 -25.70 -52.06 -12.22
C VAL A 563 -26.67 -51.19 -13.06
N GLU A 564 -26.26 -51.10 -14.34
CA GLU A 564 -27.00 -50.91 -15.60
C GLU A 564 -27.24 -49.53 -16.24
N SER A 565 -26.87 -49.52 -17.52
CA SER A 565 -26.92 -48.48 -18.54
C SER A 565 -28.27 -48.44 -19.26
N ASN A 566 -28.80 -47.23 -19.56
CA ASN A 566 -29.29 -46.83 -20.89
C ASN A 566 -29.90 -45.40 -20.94
N ILE A 567 -29.28 -44.54 -21.76
CA ILE A 567 -29.87 -43.70 -22.84
C ILE A 567 -31.14 -42.85 -22.53
N LEU A 568 -31.00 -41.50 -22.47
CA LEU A 568 -31.51 -40.48 -23.44
C LEU A 568 -31.55 -39.03 -22.88
N HIS A 569 -31.13 -38.11 -23.76
CA HIS A 569 -31.42 -36.67 -23.90
C HIS A 569 -32.38 -35.96 -22.92
N GLY A 570 -32.01 -34.73 -22.53
CA GLY A 570 -33.02 -33.74 -22.14
C GLY A 570 -32.48 -32.48 -21.46
N SER A 571 -32.41 -31.40 -22.24
CA SER A 571 -32.27 -29.99 -21.86
C SER A 571 -32.88 -29.57 -20.50
N LEU A 572 -32.10 -28.88 -19.66
CA LEU A 572 -32.60 -28.18 -18.48
C LEU A 572 -32.69 -26.67 -18.74
N ASN A 573 -33.92 -26.25 -18.99
CA ASN A 573 -34.38 -24.85 -19.00
C ASN A 573 -34.27 -24.27 -17.58
N LEU A 574 -33.47 -23.21 -17.40
CA LEU A 574 -33.45 -22.43 -16.16
C LEU A 574 -34.57 -21.38 -16.21
N ARG A 575 -35.71 -21.67 -15.57
CA ARG A 575 -36.81 -20.71 -15.40
C ARG A 575 -36.64 -20.00 -14.06
N ILE A 576 -36.26 -18.73 -14.11
CA ILE A 576 -36.20 -17.81 -12.97
C ILE A 576 -37.63 -17.55 -12.49
N GLN A 577 -37.92 -17.78 -11.20
CA GLN A 577 -39.19 -17.37 -10.61
C GLN A 577 -38.96 -16.57 -9.31
N ARG A 578 -39.28 -15.27 -9.38
CA ARG A 578 -39.55 -14.40 -8.23
C ARG A 578 -41.03 -14.51 -7.87
N ARG A 579 -41.40 -14.75 -6.61
CA ARG A 579 -42.41 -13.97 -5.85
C ARG A 579 -42.57 -14.49 -4.42
N GLY A 580 -42.89 -13.58 -3.51
CA GLY A 580 -43.07 -13.83 -2.07
C GLY A 580 -44.51 -14.10 -1.60
N ASP A 581 -44.56 -14.20 -0.27
CA ASP A 581 -45.64 -14.18 0.72
C ASP A 581 -46.76 -15.25 0.79
N SER A 582 -46.89 -15.72 2.04
CA SER A 582 -48.08 -16.14 2.82
C SER A 582 -48.43 -17.64 3.00
N THR A 583 -48.23 -18.06 4.27
CA THR A 583 -49.08 -18.89 5.18
C THR A 583 -49.50 -20.32 4.80
N ARG A 584 -49.06 -21.35 5.56
CA ARG A 584 -49.73 -21.89 6.79
C ARG A 584 -49.02 -23.13 7.40
N GLU A 585 -49.26 -23.29 8.70
CA GLU A 585 -48.75 -24.18 9.76
C GLU A 585 -48.87 -25.72 9.49
N THR A 586 -48.10 -26.64 10.09
CA THR A 586 -48.21 -27.07 11.51
C THR A 586 -47.12 -28.07 11.98
N GLY A 587 -46.52 -27.77 13.14
CA GLY A 587 -46.25 -28.70 14.28
C GLY A 587 -44.85 -29.34 14.45
N ALA A 588 -44.26 -29.49 15.64
CA ALA A 588 -44.38 -28.92 17.00
C ALA A 588 -43.18 -29.43 17.86
N CYS A 589 -42.93 -28.76 19.00
CA CYS A 589 -41.97 -29.03 20.11
C CYS A 589 -40.49 -28.61 19.90
N GLY A 590 -39.87 -27.74 20.72
CA GLY A 590 -40.30 -26.99 21.90
C GLY A 590 -39.13 -26.13 22.42
N SER A 591 -39.36 -24.84 22.63
CA SER A 591 -38.37 -23.85 23.11
C SER A 591 -38.19 -23.89 24.63
N PRO A 592 -37.17 -23.19 25.17
CA PRO A 592 -37.52 -21.90 25.77
C PRO A 592 -36.60 -20.73 25.39
N SER A 593 -37.26 -19.56 25.34
CA SER A 593 -36.77 -18.19 25.52
C SER A 593 -35.78 -17.59 24.49
N SER A 594 -36.42 -16.89 23.56
CA SER A 594 -35.94 -15.87 22.63
C SER A 594 -35.03 -14.78 23.22
N SER A 595 -33.86 -14.61 22.62
CA SER A 595 -33.36 -13.28 22.29
C SER A 595 -33.34 -13.14 20.77
N SER A 596 -34.00 -12.09 20.31
CA SER A 596 -34.16 -11.68 18.92
C SER A 596 -32.86 -11.76 18.13
N GLN A 597 -32.84 -12.64 17.11
CA GLN A 597 -31.95 -12.46 15.97
C GLN A 597 -32.32 -11.15 15.28
N ASN A 598 -31.65 -10.08 15.67
CA ASN A 598 -31.54 -8.90 14.84
C ASN A 598 -30.76 -9.34 13.61
N GLY A 599 -31.43 -9.44 12.45
CA GLY A 599 -30.75 -9.32 11.18
C GLY A 599 -30.02 -7.98 11.20
N VAL A 600 -28.71 -8.02 11.44
CA VAL A 600 -27.88 -6.82 11.46
C VAL A 600 -27.98 -6.22 10.07
N ALA A 601 -28.73 -5.12 9.95
CA ALA A 601 -28.74 -4.31 8.75
C ALA A 601 -27.28 -4.00 8.42
N TYR A 602 -26.83 -4.37 7.21
CA TYR A 602 -25.47 -4.11 6.74
C TYR A 602 -25.21 -2.60 6.84
N GLN A 603 -24.44 -2.18 7.84
CA GLN A 603 -24.00 -0.81 7.96
C GLN A 603 -22.86 -0.60 6.96
N PRO A 604 -22.93 0.43 6.08
CA PRO A 604 -21.87 0.70 5.14
C PRO A 604 -20.57 0.97 5.91
N GLU A 605 -19.55 0.14 5.69
CA GLU A 605 -18.23 0.37 6.26
C GLU A 605 -17.62 1.64 5.65
N ALA A 606 -17.15 2.54 6.51
CA ALA A 606 -16.44 3.73 6.09
C ALA A 606 -14.97 3.36 5.82
N VAL A 607 -14.48 3.76 4.65
CA VAL A 607 -13.08 3.62 4.25
C VAL A 607 -12.43 4.98 4.24
N VAL A 608 -11.21 5.04 4.75
CA VAL A 608 -10.38 6.23 4.77
C VAL A 608 -9.68 6.37 3.41
N ASP A 609 -9.91 7.51 2.77
CA ASP A 609 -9.31 7.84 1.49
C ASP A 609 -7.92 8.48 1.66
N MET A 610 -7.16 8.54 0.56
CA MET A 610 -5.82 9.08 0.55
C MET A 610 -5.77 10.56 0.93
N LYS A 611 -4.74 10.90 1.72
CA LYS A 611 -4.30 12.27 1.99
C LYS A 611 -3.30 12.74 0.92
N ARG A 612 -2.34 11.87 0.57
CA ARG A 612 -1.28 12.17 -0.41
C ARG A 612 -1.01 10.96 -1.30
N ARG A 613 -0.57 11.22 -2.54
CA ARG A 613 -0.05 10.24 -3.50
C ARG A 613 1.37 10.64 -3.88
N TYR A 614 2.28 9.67 -3.93
CA TYR A 614 3.67 9.84 -4.36
C TYR A 614 3.92 9.06 -5.64
N ALA A 615 3.93 9.77 -6.78
CA ALA A 615 3.99 9.16 -8.10
C ALA A 615 5.41 9.20 -8.70
N GLY A 616 5.68 8.26 -9.62
CA GLY A 616 6.89 8.25 -10.44
C GLY A 616 7.57 6.88 -10.50
N HIS A 617 7.67 6.20 -9.35
CA HIS A 617 8.22 4.84 -9.28
C HIS A 617 7.29 3.81 -9.92
N CYS A 618 7.88 2.68 -10.31
CA CYS A 618 7.20 1.51 -10.86
C CYS A 618 7.22 0.37 -9.85
N ASN A 619 6.08 -0.28 -9.65
CA ASN A 619 5.93 -1.41 -8.75
C ASN A 619 5.02 -2.45 -9.40
N VAL A 620 5.52 -3.22 -10.36
CA VAL A 620 4.77 -4.17 -11.19
C VAL A 620 5.43 -5.56 -11.27
N GLY A 621 6.74 -5.63 -11.08
CA GLY A 621 7.54 -6.85 -11.29
C GLY A 621 7.76 -7.69 -10.04
N THR A 622 7.47 -7.16 -8.85
CA THR A 622 7.69 -7.86 -7.57
C THR A 622 6.55 -7.65 -6.59
N ASP A 623 6.30 -8.64 -5.76
CA ASP A 623 5.34 -8.58 -4.64
C ASP A 623 5.90 -7.83 -3.41
N ILE A 624 7.14 -7.33 -3.48
CA ILE A 624 7.85 -6.70 -2.39
C ILE A 624 8.31 -5.32 -2.83
N LYS A 625 7.71 -4.30 -2.23
CA LYS A 625 8.16 -2.93 -2.42
C LYS A 625 7.97 -2.11 -1.18
N GLN A 626 9.06 -1.94 -0.46
CA GLN A 626 9.06 -1.16 0.75
C GLN A 626 8.88 0.32 0.43
N ALA A 627 7.94 0.94 1.13
CA ALA A 627 7.83 2.38 1.25
C ALA A 627 8.12 2.76 2.69
N SER A 628 8.87 3.84 2.90
CA SER A 628 9.37 4.23 4.23
C SER A 628 9.38 5.73 4.42
N PHE A 629 9.19 6.14 5.66
CA PHE A 629 9.41 7.52 6.08
C PHE A 629 10.91 7.75 6.23
N LEU A 630 11.41 8.88 5.73
CA LEU A 630 12.78 9.31 5.94
C LEU A 630 12.80 10.53 6.88
N GLY A 631 13.67 10.46 7.89
CA GLY A 631 13.78 11.48 8.95
C GLY A 631 12.55 11.55 9.85
N GLN A 632 12.50 12.57 10.71
CA GLN A 632 11.49 12.66 11.76
C GLN A 632 10.06 12.87 11.28
N ARG A 633 9.82 13.21 10.00
CA ARG A 633 8.49 13.39 9.37
C ARG A 633 8.47 14.01 7.97
N GLU A 634 9.60 14.42 7.40
CA GLU A 634 9.59 15.35 6.27
C GLU A 634 9.50 14.67 4.89
N PHE A 635 10.00 13.44 4.78
CA PHE A 635 10.14 12.79 3.48
C PHE A 635 9.60 11.36 3.47
N VAL A 636 9.24 10.92 2.28
CA VAL A 636 8.82 9.54 1.97
C VAL A 636 9.75 9.01 0.91
N ALA A 637 10.14 7.75 1.00
CA ALA A 637 10.91 7.08 -0.04
C ALA A 637 10.37 5.69 -0.36
N SER A 638 10.65 5.25 -1.59
CA SER A 638 10.31 3.91 -2.05
C SER A 638 11.22 3.50 -3.20
N GLY A 639 11.49 2.20 -3.30
CA GLY A 639 12.18 1.60 -4.43
C GLY A 639 11.29 1.55 -5.68
N SER A 640 11.88 1.10 -6.78
CA SER A 640 11.23 1.00 -8.09
C SER A 640 11.81 -0.15 -8.89
N ASP A 641 11.02 -0.68 -9.81
CA ASP A 641 11.41 -1.74 -10.74
C ASP A 641 12.19 -1.23 -11.97
N ASP A 642 12.77 -0.03 -11.88
CA ASP A 642 13.71 0.53 -12.85
C ASP A 642 15.12 0.71 -12.26
N GLY A 643 15.45 -0.02 -11.20
CA GLY A 643 16.74 0.02 -10.48
C GLY A 643 16.94 1.26 -9.62
N ARG A 644 15.95 2.15 -9.57
CA ARG A 644 16.02 3.40 -8.81
C ARG A 644 15.20 3.37 -7.55
N TRP A 645 15.47 4.33 -6.68
CA TRP A 645 14.61 4.68 -5.57
C TRP A 645 14.37 6.18 -5.54
N PHE A 646 13.22 6.55 -5.01
CA PHE A 646 12.65 7.87 -5.15
C PHE A 646 12.43 8.47 -3.76
N ILE A 647 12.65 9.78 -3.64
CA ILE A 647 12.45 10.54 -2.41
C ILE A 647 11.50 11.69 -2.71
N TRP A 648 10.38 11.75 -1.98
CA TRP A 648 9.39 12.81 -2.08
C TRP A 648 9.30 13.60 -0.78
N GLU A 649 8.99 14.88 -0.91
CA GLU A 649 8.53 15.69 0.23
C GLU A 649 7.14 15.20 0.65
N LYS A 650 7.01 14.82 1.92
CA LYS A 650 5.81 14.18 2.44
C LYS A 650 4.58 15.08 2.30
N GLN A 651 4.72 16.38 2.64
CA GLN A 651 3.59 17.30 2.69
C GLN A 651 3.00 17.58 1.32
N THR A 652 3.82 17.79 0.29
CA THR A 652 3.37 18.20 -1.05
C THR A 652 3.24 17.04 -2.03
N GLY A 653 3.99 15.95 -1.80
CA GLY A 653 4.16 14.87 -2.77
C GLY A 653 5.15 15.20 -3.88
N LYS A 654 5.87 16.32 -3.76
CA LYS A 654 6.89 16.75 -4.73
C LYS A 654 8.05 15.77 -4.75
N LEU A 655 8.47 15.36 -5.95
CA LEU A 655 9.67 14.55 -6.12
C LEU A 655 10.91 15.41 -5.86
N ILE A 656 11.74 15.01 -4.91
CA ILE A 656 12.94 15.74 -4.50
C ILE A 656 14.18 15.17 -5.16
N LYS A 657 14.29 13.83 -5.19
CA LYS A 657 15.46 13.15 -5.72
C LYS A 657 15.13 11.74 -6.19
N MET A 658 15.87 11.29 -7.20
CA MET A 658 15.93 9.89 -7.63
C MET A 658 17.38 9.46 -7.59
N LEU A 659 17.63 8.24 -7.14
CA LEU A 659 18.96 7.67 -7.01
C LEU A 659 18.95 6.24 -7.53
N LEU A 660 20.07 5.80 -8.11
CA LEU A 660 20.27 4.38 -8.42
C LEU A 660 20.45 3.62 -7.10
N GLY A 661 19.81 2.46 -7.00
CA GLY A 661 19.87 1.61 -5.81
C GLY A 661 20.11 0.13 -6.10
N ASP A 662 19.80 -0.33 -7.32
CA ASP A 662 20.04 -1.70 -7.83
C ASP A 662 20.11 -1.68 -9.36
N ASP A 663 20.55 -2.76 -9.98
CA ASP A 663 20.66 -2.85 -11.44
C ASP A 663 19.29 -2.87 -12.13
N ALA A 664 18.29 -3.57 -11.57
CA ALA A 664 16.95 -3.59 -12.16
C ALA A 664 15.79 -3.33 -11.19
N VAL A 665 15.87 -3.75 -9.93
CA VAL A 665 14.73 -3.62 -9.01
C VAL A 665 15.19 -3.31 -7.60
N VAL A 666 14.76 -2.18 -7.03
CA VAL A 666 14.96 -1.88 -5.60
C VAL A 666 13.74 -2.36 -4.82
N ASN A 667 13.90 -3.29 -3.88
CA ASN A 667 12.81 -3.83 -3.04
C ASN A 667 12.74 -3.14 -1.67
N CYS A 668 13.89 -2.84 -1.07
CA CYS A 668 13.98 -2.27 0.26
C CYS A 668 14.65 -0.88 0.25
N VAL A 669 14.13 0.02 1.08
CA VAL A 669 14.70 1.33 1.36
C VAL A 669 14.57 1.58 2.86
N GLN A 670 15.69 1.66 3.58
CA GLN A 670 15.75 1.84 5.04
C GLN A 670 16.63 3.03 5.39
N SER A 671 16.07 4.06 6.02
CA SER A 671 16.89 5.10 6.64
C SER A 671 17.57 4.56 7.89
N HIS A 672 18.83 4.94 8.07
CA HIS A 672 19.50 4.79 9.36
C HIS A 672 18.68 5.51 10.45
N PRO A 673 18.75 5.12 11.74
CA PRO A 673 17.90 5.73 12.78
C PRO A 673 18.30 7.16 13.20
N PHE A 674 19.57 7.55 12.99
CA PHE A 674 20.14 8.83 13.48
C PHE A 674 20.85 9.68 12.41
N ASP A 675 21.68 9.06 11.56
CA ASP A 675 22.41 9.75 10.48
C ASP A 675 21.63 9.94 9.18
N CYS A 676 22.04 10.92 8.36
CA CYS A 676 21.54 11.14 7.00
C CYS A 676 22.05 10.05 6.04
N PHE A 677 21.53 8.85 6.22
CA PHE A 677 22.04 7.65 5.58
C PHE A 677 20.90 6.71 5.21
N VAL A 678 21.00 6.07 4.06
CA VAL A 678 19.99 5.13 3.56
C VAL A 678 20.66 3.87 3.04
N ALA A 679 20.14 2.72 3.45
CA ALA A 679 20.47 1.42 2.89
C ALA A 679 19.35 1.01 1.91
N THR A 680 19.73 0.58 0.71
CA THR A 680 18.83 0.01 -0.29
C THR A 680 19.28 -1.38 -0.71
N SER A 681 18.33 -2.24 -1.04
CA SER A 681 18.60 -3.59 -1.56
C SER A 681 17.45 -4.05 -2.44
N GLY A 682 17.68 -5.08 -3.24
CA GLY A 682 16.70 -5.54 -4.20
C GLY A 682 16.98 -6.92 -4.77
N ILE A 683 17.00 -7.02 -6.09
CA ILE A 683 17.29 -8.27 -6.81
C ILE A 683 18.79 -8.54 -6.93
N ASP A 684 19.63 -7.53 -6.74
CA ASP A 684 21.07 -7.75 -6.71
C ASP A 684 21.43 -8.48 -5.41
N ASN A 685 22.61 -9.09 -5.41
CA ASN A 685 23.18 -9.80 -4.27
C ASN A 685 23.98 -8.88 -3.31
N THR A 686 23.78 -7.57 -3.43
CA THR A 686 24.52 -6.55 -2.67
C THR A 686 23.58 -5.56 -1.99
N ILE A 687 24.12 -4.79 -1.05
CA ILE A 687 23.41 -3.71 -0.37
C ILE A 687 24.09 -2.39 -0.71
N LYS A 688 23.31 -1.41 -1.14
CA LYS A 688 23.82 -0.08 -1.50
C LYS A 688 23.63 0.89 -0.34
N PHE A 689 24.72 1.54 0.03
CA PHE A 689 24.79 2.55 1.08
C PHE A 689 24.85 3.93 0.45
N SER A 690 23.93 4.81 0.84
CA SER A 690 23.85 6.19 0.37
C SER A 690 23.99 7.16 1.53
N ALA A 691 24.93 8.09 1.40
CA ALA A 691 25.24 9.12 2.39
C ALA A 691 25.42 10.49 1.74
N ILE A 692 25.61 11.52 2.57
CA ILE A 692 25.93 12.87 2.07
C ILE A 692 27.35 12.85 1.52
N THR A 693 27.52 13.18 0.24
CA THR A 693 28.85 13.47 -0.31
C THR A 693 29.24 14.92 -0.03
N GLU A 694 30.51 15.12 0.33
CA GLU A 694 31.14 16.43 0.27
C GLU A 694 31.38 16.78 -1.19
N VAL A 695 30.87 17.93 -1.63
CA VAL A 695 31.19 18.47 -2.94
C VAL A 695 32.64 18.94 -2.85
N SER A 696 33.56 18.23 -3.52
CA SER A 696 34.96 18.61 -3.68
C SER A 696 35.11 19.93 -4.43
#